data_AF-A0A3B4AMR3-F1
#
_entry.id   AF-A0A3B4AMR3-F1
#
_cell.length_a   1.000
_cell.length_b   1.000
_cell.length_c   1.000
_cell.angle_alpha   90.00
_cell.angle_beta   90.00
_cell.angle_gamma   90.00
#
_symmetry.space_group_name_H-M   'P 1'
#
loop_
_entity.id
_entity.type
_entity.pdbx_description
1 polymer ?
#
loop_
_entity_poly.entity_id
_entity_poly.type
_entity_poly.pdbx_seq_one_letter_code
_entity_poly.pdbx_strand_id
1 'polypeptide(L)'
;MICFLCQTYIGSILVSVNPYRMYNIYGTDMVLLYKVFFPLLKILEAAPLMESFGNAKTVRNDNSSRFGKYIEPINYNFSGVISGAITSQYLLEKSRIVFQAKDERNYHIFYEMLAGLPSQQKRAFYLQDAETYYYLNQGGDCGITGKNDAEDYRRLVAAMEILHFAAEDQASIFRVLASILHLGNIFFQRHEADGQEVATVISAQEIRVVSELLQISPEGLQKAITYKDTMRDRIFTPLTVESAIDARDAVAKILYSLLFHWLTEKINSQVYPHQHTLSISILDIYGFEVSDLTFNSFEQLCINYANEYLQFFFNRIIFREEQEEYSREQVLWQDIPFSDNQPCIDLVAAKPHGILRILDDQSCFPQATDHTFLQKCHYHHVHNPLYIKPKMPTPEFGIKHYAGRVTYQVHKFLDKNYDQVRQDVLDLFIQSKNKVNLRLTSAQQAQIVSINVCRLCVDGVTKHFMVILWYVSYLFLSFLLFRCNPFFVRCIKPNNLKDPRVFEDELVSHQLRHSGILETIRIRREGYPIRMQFDVFLFRYKSLVGVHQIPAASGENCVLMLSKLCPLRPGLYHVGVTKANIYQLLECKRERSRHLAALTLQRYTRMFFVRKRYKEFRNKMIRLQARCRGYLAREVLSRPVFVMRSLLRWSIRFGETSILTMPREAGCCCWDVCAASLLLPKWTNICSSRRFHIY
;
A
#
# COMPACT_ATOMS: atom_id res chain seq x y z
N MET A 1 -20.58 1.57 -14.72
CA MET A 1 -19.22 2.05 -14.41
C MET A 1 -18.96 1.68 -12.95
N ILE A 2 -18.35 0.53 -12.68
CA ILE A 2 -17.97 0.15 -11.32
C ILE A 2 -16.62 0.84 -11.08
N CYS A 3 -16.63 1.97 -10.37
CA CYS A 3 -15.39 2.51 -9.82
C CYS A 3 -14.84 1.47 -8.86
N PHE A 4 -13.76 0.80 -9.24
CA PHE A 4 -13.01 -0.03 -8.31
C PHE A 4 -12.40 0.91 -7.27
N LEU A 5 -12.93 0.89 -6.04
CA LEU A 5 -12.31 1.57 -4.91
C LEU A 5 -11.03 0.81 -4.57
N CYS A 6 -9.89 1.33 -5.04
CA CYS A 6 -8.57 0.87 -4.60
C CYS A 6 -8.19 1.46 -3.24
N GLN A 7 -8.96 2.43 -2.74
CA GLN A 7 -8.71 3.17 -1.51
C GLN A 7 -9.90 3.03 -0.57
N THR A 8 -9.65 2.73 0.71
CA THR A 8 -10.68 2.61 1.75
C THR A 8 -10.17 3.20 3.06
N TYR A 9 -11.02 3.91 3.78
CA TYR A 9 -10.67 4.50 5.07
C TYR A 9 -11.06 3.60 6.24
N ILE A 10 -10.19 3.58 7.24
CA ILE A 10 -10.47 3.07 8.58
C ILE A 10 -10.21 4.25 9.51
N GLY A 11 -11.27 5.01 9.81
CA GLY A 11 -11.18 6.32 10.49
C GLY A 11 -10.19 7.26 9.79
N SER A 12 -9.14 7.71 10.50
CA SER A 12 -8.06 8.55 9.97
C SER A 12 -7.04 7.81 9.07
N ILE A 13 -7.08 6.48 9.00
CA ILE A 13 -6.11 5.65 8.27
C ILE A 13 -6.61 5.37 6.86
N LEU A 14 -5.75 5.53 5.86
CA LEU A 14 -6.02 5.16 4.46
C LEU A 14 -5.41 3.79 4.14
N VAL A 15 -6.23 2.85 3.70
CA VAL A 15 -5.79 1.57 3.12
C VAL A 15 -5.83 1.68 1.61
N SER A 16 -4.70 1.42 0.95
CA SER A 16 -4.53 1.49 -0.50
C SER A 16 -4.13 0.13 -1.06
N VAL A 17 -4.97 -0.48 -1.89
CA VAL A 17 -4.71 -1.76 -2.54
C VAL A 17 -4.10 -1.50 -3.92
N ASN A 18 -2.94 -2.09 -4.21
CA ASN A 18 -2.26 -1.88 -5.49
C ASN A 18 -3.11 -2.41 -6.66
N PRO A 19 -3.49 -1.58 -7.64
CA PRO A 19 -4.33 -2.02 -8.75
C PRO A 19 -3.61 -2.87 -9.81
N TYR A 20 -2.27 -2.87 -9.86
CA TYR A 20 -1.44 -3.40 -10.95
C TYR A 20 -1.88 -2.95 -12.36
N ARG A 21 -2.60 -1.83 -12.43
CA ARG A 21 -3.10 -1.22 -13.66
C ARG A 21 -3.19 0.28 -13.47
N MET A 22 -2.81 1.01 -14.51
CA MET A 22 -3.01 2.45 -14.56
C MET A 22 -4.50 2.78 -14.63
N TYR A 23 -4.98 3.54 -13.66
CA TYR A 23 -6.31 4.14 -13.65
C TYR A 23 -6.16 5.66 -13.78
N ASN A 24 -7.13 6.31 -14.45
CA ASN A 24 -7.16 7.77 -14.60
C ASN A 24 -7.61 8.49 -13.31
N ILE A 25 -7.14 8.02 -12.15
CA ILE A 25 -7.40 8.61 -10.83
C ILE A 25 -6.28 9.57 -10.41
N TYR A 26 -5.15 9.56 -11.14
CA TYR A 26 -3.97 10.41 -10.88
C TYR A 26 -3.81 11.52 -11.94
N GLY A 27 -4.82 11.74 -12.78
CA GLY A 27 -4.80 12.79 -13.80
C GLY A 27 -4.78 14.19 -13.19
N THR A 28 -4.28 15.16 -13.96
CA THR A 28 -4.21 16.57 -13.53
C THR A 28 -5.58 17.15 -13.21
N ASP A 29 -6.62 16.68 -13.89
CA ASP A 29 -8.03 16.96 -13.62
C ASP A 29 -8.47 16.53 -12.22
N MET A 30 -8.08 15.32 -11.79
CA MET A 30 -8.32 14.83 -10.43
C MET A 30 -7.52 15.64 -9.40
N VAL A 31 -6.25 15.93 -9.66
CA VAL A 31 -5.39 16.73 -8.76
C VAL A 31 -5.99 18.13 -8.52
N LEU A 32 -6.50 18.77 -9.58
CA LEU A 32 -7.18 20.07 -9.51
C LEU A 32 -8.49 19.99 -8.73
N LEU A 33 -9.25 18.89 -8.86
CA LEU A 33 -10.49 18.66 -8.10
C LEU A 33 -10.22 18.59 -6.58
N TYR A 34 -9.07 18.04 -6.17
CA TYR A 34 -8.62 18.02 -4.78
C TYR A 34 -7.86 19.29 -4.36
N LYS A 35 -7.78 20.32 -5.22
CA LYS A 35 -7.11 21.61 -4.98
C LYS A 35 -5.65 21.47 -4.51
N VAL A 36 -4.94 20.44 -4.96
CA VAL A 36 -3.54 20.23 -4.59
C VAL A 36 -2.64 20.84 -5.65
N PHE A 37 -1.94 21.92 -5.32
CA PHE A 37 -0.94 22.53 -6.21
C PHE A 37 0.45 22.05 -5.79
N PHE A 38 1.09 21.22 -6.61
CA PHE A 38 2.44 20.71 -6.33
C PHE A 38 3.48 21.37 -7.25
N PRO A 39 4.13 22.46 -6.84
CA PRO A 39 5.36 22.91 -7.46
C PRO A 39 6.53 22.08 -6.91
N LEU A 40 6.53 20.76 -7.13
CA LEU A 40 7.60 19.83 -6.69
C LEU A 40 8.51 19.38 -7.83
N LEU A 41 8.55 20.10 -8.97
CA LEU A 41 9.24 19.61 -10.18
C LEU A 41 10.65 19.09 -9.87
N LYS A 42 11.51 19.87 -9.19
CA LYS A 42 12.88 19.44 -8.85
C LYS A 42 12.96 18.23 -7.91
N ILE A 43 12.00 18.06 -7.00
CA ILE A 43 11.98 16.92 -6.06
C ILE A 43 11.49 15.65 -6.77
N LEU A 44 10.51 15.78 -7.67
CA LEU A 44 10.05 14.68 -8.50
C LEU A 44 11.14 14.22 -9.48
N GLU A 45 11.90 15.15 -10.04
CA GLU A 45 13.03 14.85 -10.92
C GLU A 45 14.22 14.18 -10.20
N ALA A 46 14.28 14.24 -8.87
CA ALA A 46 15.26 13.49 -8.08
C ALA A 46 14.86 12.02 -7.85
N ALA A 47 13.61 11.63 -8.11
CA ALA A 47 13.14 10.27 -7.88
C ALA A 47 13.87 9.23 -8.74
N PRO A 48 14.05 9.40 -10.08
CA PRO A 48 14.80 8.44 -10.89
C PRO A 48 16.23 8.22 -10.38
N LEU A 49 16.90 9.28 -9.92
CA LEU A 49 18.25 9.20 -9.35
C LEU A 49 18.26 8.37 -8.06
N MET A 50 17.35 8.65 -7.12
CA MET A 50 17.25 7.90 -5.87
C MET A 50 16.82 6.44 -6.09
N GLU A 51 15.94 6.17 -7.05
CA GLU A 51 15.53 4.80 -7.40
C GLU A 51 16.67 4.01 -8.04
N SER A 52 17.44 4.62 -8.95
CA SER A 52 18.56 3.95 -9.61
C SER A 52 19.62 3.48 -8.59
N PHE A 53 19.97 4.34 -7.63
CA PHE A 53 21.00 4.04 -6.62
C PHE A 53 20.46 3.36 -5.35
N GLY A 54 19.16 3.42 -5.10
CA GLY A 54 18.57 2.98 -3.85
C GLY A 54 17.63 1.80 -3.99
N ASN A 55 17.20 1.44 -5.21
CA ASN A 55 16.27 0.33 -5.44
C ASN A 55 16.94 -0.85 -6.14
N ALA A 56 16.38 -2.04 -5.90
CA ALA A 56 16.82 -3.28 -6.51
C ALA A 56 15.66 -4.26 -6.73
N LYS A 57 15.90 -5.26 -7.60
CA LYS A 57 14.99 -6.40 -7.80
C LYS A 57 15.11 -7.34 -6.61
N THR A 58 13.99 -7.64 -5.98
CA THR A 58 13.82 -8.75 -5.04
C THR A 58 12.86 -9.76 -5.63
N VAL A 59 12.75 -10.94 -5.00
CA VAL A 59 11.78 -11.98 -5.39
C VAL A 59 10.33 -11.45 -5.42
N ARG A 60 10.01 -10.44 -4.61
CA ARG A 60 8.63 -9.93 -4.43
C ARG A 60 8.31 -8.67 -5.23
N ASN A 61 9.32 -7.84 -5.52
CA ASN A 61 9.18 -6.54 -6.16
C ASN A 61 10.41 -6.23 -7.04
N ASP A 62 10.17 -5.87 -8.30
CA ASP A 62 11.23 -5.62 -9.28
C ASP A 62 11.93 -4.27 -9.06
N ASN A 63 11.27 -3.33 -8.38
CA ASN A 63 11.78 -2.00 -8.04
C ASN A 63 11.58 -1.76 -6.53
N SER A 64 12.18 -2.62 -5.70
CA SER A 64 12.08 -2.51 -4.25
C SER A 64 13.04 -1.45 -3.73
N SER A 65 12.52 -0.44 -3.03
CA SER A 65 13.35 0.48 -2.25
C SER A 65 14.20 -0.31 -1.26
N ARG A 66 15.52 -0.15 -1.34
CA ARG A 66 16.53 -0.73 -0.43
C ARG A 66 17.27 0.36 0.38
N PHE A 67 16.54 1.44 0.68
CA PHE A 67 16.80 2.38 1.78
C PHE A 67 15.46 2.98 2.25
N GLY A 68 15.42 3.51 3.48
CA GLY A 68 14.34 4.34 4.01
C GLY A 68 14.52 5.80 3.58
N LYS A 69 13.45 6.42 3.11
CA LYS A 69 13.42 7.77 2.55
C LYS A 69 12.48 8.65 3.36
N TYR A 70 13.00 9.73 3.92
CA TYR A 70 12.22 10.75 4.61
C TYR A 70 12.31 12.05 3.83
N ILE A 71 11.20 12.48 3.25
CA ILE A 71 11.12 13.72 2.47
C ILE A 71 10.35 14.74 3.29
N GLU A 72 10.97 15.89 3.54
CA GLU A 72 10.38 17.01 4.25
C GLU A 72 10.29 18.23 3.31
N PRO A 73 9.18 18.38 2.56
CA PRO A 73 8.84 19.61 1.86
C PRO A 73 8.57 20.72 2.89
N ILE A 74 9.19 21.87 2.65
CA ILE A 74 9.20 23.04 3.52
C ILE A 74 8.37 24.14 2.87
N ASN A 75 7.43 24.72 3.63
CA ASN A 75 6.61 25.81 3.13
C ASN A 75 7.36 27.15 3.10
N TYR A 76 6.94 28.01 2.17
CA TYR A 76 7.30 29.42 2.10
C TYR A 76 6.32 30.23 2.96
N ASN A 77 6.81 30.86 4.04
CA ASN A 77 6.13 31.92 4.80
C ASN A 77 4.62 31.75 5.01
N PHE A 78 4.17 30.75 5.77
CA PHE A 78 2.74 30.48 6.14
C PHE A 78 1.71 30.49 4.98
N SER A 79 2.14 30.67 3.73
CA SER A 79 1.31 30.90 2.55
C SER A 79 0.78 29.60 1.94
N GLY A 80 1.28 28.45 2.42
CA GLY A 80 0.96 27.12 1.92
C GLY A 80 1.66 26.74 0.61
N VAL A 81 2.57 27.58 0.09
CA VAL A 81 3.38 27.28 -1.10
C VAL A 81 4.66 26.55 -0.68
N ILE A 82 5.07 25.52 -1.41
CA ILE A 82 6.30 24.77 -1.12
C ILE A 82 7.51 25.57 -1.64
N SER A 83 8.44 25.88 -0.73
CA SER A 83 9.69 26.62 -1.00
C SER A 83 10.83 25.69 -1.43
N GLY A 84 10.82 24.46 -0.92
CA GLY A 84 11.86 23.47 -1.16
C GLY A 84 11.63 22.22 -0.33
N ALA A 85 12.63 21.35 -0.21
CA ALA A 85 12.55 20.13 0.58
C ALA A 85 13.92 19.64 1.06
N ILE A 86 13.91 18.83 2.12
CA ILE A 86 15.04 17.99 2.56
C ILE A 86 14.68 16.53 2.30
N THR A 87 15.63 15.77 1.76
CA THR A 87 15.56 14.31 1.71
C THR A 87 16.61 13.72 2.64
N SER A 88 16.18 12.95 3.64
CA SER A 88 17.04 12.19 4.53
C SER A 88 16.95 10.70 4.20
N GLN A 89 18.10 10.03 4.14
CA GLN A 89 18.21 8.61 3.86
C GLN A 89 18.56 7.82 5.12
N TYR A 90 17.93 6.67 5.30
CA TYR A 90 18.11 5.78 6.44
C TYR A 90 18.29 4.34 5.94
N LEU A 91 19.10 3.55 6.63
CA LEU A 91 19.12 2.08 6.49
C LEU A 91 19.37 1.54 5.07
N LEU A 92 20.30 2.14 4.32
CA LEU A 92 20.75 1.57 3.05
C LEU A 92 21.23 0.12 3.26
N GLU A 93 20.70 -0.82 2.49
CA GLU A 93 21.09 -2.23 2.55
C GLU A 93 22.47 -2.43 1.89
N LYS A 94 23.54 -2.16 2.63
CA LYS A 94 24.91 -2.23 2.12
C LYS A 94 25.32 -3.63 1.67
N SER A 95 24.83 -4.68 2.34
CA SER A 95 25.18 -6.06 2.00
C SER A 95 24.79 -6.45 0.58
N ARG A 96 23.76 -5.82 0.01
CA ARG A 96 23.34 -6.04 -1.39
C ARG A 96 24.42 -5.73 -2.43
N ILE A 97 25.36 -4.84 -2.09
CA ILE A 97 26.45 -4.43 -2.99
C ILE A 97 27.36 -5.61 -3.31
N VAL A 98 27.60 -6.48 -2.33
CA VAL A 98 28.57 -7.58 -2.42
C VAL A 98 27.91 -8.95 -2.49
N PHE A 99 26.63 -9.04 -2.12
CA PHE A 99 25.88 -10.29 -2.09
C PHE A 99 24.45 -10.12 -2.62
N GLN A 100 23.98 -11.10 -3.42
CA GLN A 100 22.58 -11.20 -3.84
C GLN A 100 22.06 -12.62 -3.65
N ALA A 101 20.83 -12.76 -3.16
CA ALA A 101 20.16 -14.05 -3.13
C ALA A 101 19.72 -14.47 -4.55
N LYS A 102 19.41 -15.76 -4.71
CA LYS A 102 18.88 -16.31 -5.96
C LYS A 102 17.65 -15.52 -6.43
N ASP A 103 17.60 -15.21 -7.72
CA ASP A 103 16.55 -14.43 -8.40
C ASP A 103 16.45 -12.95 -7.95
N GLU A 104 17.44 -12.44 -7.21
CA GLU A 104 17.58 -11.02 -6.88
C GLU A 104 18.66 -10.33 -7.72
N ARG A 105 18.59 -8.99 -7.83
CA ARG A 105 19.65 -8.17 -8.44
C ARG A 105 20.34 -7.28 -7.42
N ASN A 106 21.51 -6.79 -7.80
CA ASN A 106 22.13 -5.63 -7.15
C ASN A 106 21.33 -4.35 -7.48
N TYR A 107 21.78 -3.18 -7.00
CA TYR A 107 21.14 -1.89 -7.29
C TYR A 107 21.04 -1.62 -8.80
N HIS A 108 19.93 -0.99 -9.22
CA HIS A 108 19.62 -0.80 -10.64
C HIS A 108 20.70 -0.03 -11.42
N ILE A 109 21.35 0.93 -10.77
CA ILE A 109 22.39 1.76 -11.36
C ILE A 109 23.51 0.95 -12.05
N PHE A 110 23.89 -0.21 -11.52
CA PHE A 110 24.93 -1.02 -12.14
C PHE A 110 24.49 -1.55 -13.52
N TYR A 111 23.27 -2.08 -13.61
CA TYR A 111 22.71 -2.61 -14.85
C TYR A 111 22.37 -1.49 -15.84
N GLU A 112 21.83 -0.37 -15.35
CA GLU A 112 21.54 0.82 -16.14
C GLU A 112 22.82 1.44 -16.72
N MET A 113 23.89 1.55 -15.93
CA MET A 113 25.21 2.01 -16.38
C MET A 113 25.79 1.08 -17.46
N LEU A 114 25.76 -0.24 -17.23
CA LEU A 114 26.26 -1.22 -18.19
C LEU A 114 25.43 -1.29 -19.46
N ALA A 115 24.13 -1.02 -19.42
CA ALA A 115 23.28 -0.98 -20.61
C ALA A 115 23.43 0.34 -21.39
N GLY A 116 23.47 1.47 -20.68
CA GLY A 116 23.31 2.80 -21.27
C GLY A 116 24.58 3.59 -21.59
N LEU A 117 25.74 3.27 -20.99
CA LEU A 117 26.97 4.03 -21.26
C LEU A 117 27.41 3.94 -22.75
N PRO A 118 27.93 5.03 -23.34
CA PRO A 118 28.52 4.99 -24.68
C PRO A 118 29.72 4.03 -24.74
N SER A 119 29.92 3.35 -25.87
CA SER A 119 31.01 2.37 -26.04
C SER A 119 32.40 2.92 -25.77
N GLN A 120 32.63 4.22 -26.05
CA GLN A 120 33.89 4.90 -25.74
C GLN A 120 34.13 5.00 -24.23
N GLN A 121 33.10 5.35 -23.45
CA GLN A 121 33.20 5.44 -21.99
C GLN A 121 33.28 4.06 -21.34
N LYS A 122 32.54 3.07 -21.85
CA LYS A 122 32.67 1.67 -21.39
C LYS A 122 34.12 1.18 -21.52
N ARG A 123 34.77 1.44 -22.66
CA ARG A 123 36.18 1.10 -22.86
C ARG A 123 37.11 1.86 -21.92
N ALA A 124 36.86 3.15 -21.70
CA ALA A 124 37.64 3.98 -20.77
C ALA A 124 37.53 3.50 -19.31
N PHE A 125 36.41 2.86 -18.95
CA PHE A 125 36.19 2.30 -17.62
C PHE A 125 36.45 0.78 -17.53
N TYR A 126 37.00 0.17 -18.59
CA TYR A 126 37.25 -1.27 -18.69
C TYR A 126 35.99 -2.14 -18.44
N LEU A 127 34.81 -1.61 -18.78
CA LEU A 127 33.53 -2.25 -18.51
C LEU A 127 33.18 -3.35 -19.51
N GLN A 128 32.67 -4.46 -19.00
CA GLN A 128 32.16 -5.62 -19.74
C GLN A 128 30.67 -5.85 -19.45
N ASP A 129 30.12 -6.99 -19.87
CA ASP A 129 28.72 -7.35 -19.60
C ASP A 129 28.50 -7.75 -18.14
N ALA A 130 27.26 -7.65 -17.66
CA ALA A 130 26.91 -7.80 -16.24
C ALA A 130 27.32 -9.16 -15.66
N GLU A 131 27.25 -10.22 -16.46
CA GLU A 131 27.54 -11.61 -16.10
C GLU A 131 29.01 -11.82 -15.70
N THR A 132 29.91 -10.94 -16.15
CA THR A 132 31.36 -11.00 -15.90
C THR A 132 31.76 -10.54 -14.50
N TYR A 133 30.87 -9.80 -13.81
CA TYR A 133 31.17 -9.22 -12.51
C TYR A 133 30.61 -10.06 -11.38
N TYR A 134 31.48 -10.46 -10.45
CA TYR A 134 31.11 -11.26 -9.29
C TYR A 134 30.01 -10.59 -8.44
N TYR A 135 29.97 -9.27 -8.37
CA TYR A 135 28.93 -8.55 -7.61
C TYR A 135 27.59 -8.43 -8.34
N LEU A 136 27.45 -8.91 -9.57
CA LEU A 136 26.20 -8.81 -10.35
C LEU A 136 25.62 -10.18 -10.75
N ASN A 137 26.44 -11.23 -10.78
CA ASN A 137 26.07 -12.55 -11.31
C ASN A 137 25.61 -13.58 -10.26
N GLN A 138 25.66 -13.27 -8.97
CA GLN A 138 25.31 -14.22 -7.89
C GLN A 138 23.83 -14.60 -7.87
N GLY A 139 22.95 -13.66 -8.25
CA GLY A 139 21.51 -13.88 -8.28
C GLY A 139 21.02 -14.72 -9.46
N GLY A 140 21.89 -15.03 -10.42
CA GLY A 140 21.54 -15.74 -11.65
C GLY A 140 21.14 -14.78 -12.77
N ASP A 141 19.85 -14.43 -12.87
CA ASP A 141 19.33 -13.59 -13.97
C ASP A 141 19.60 -12.09 -13.75
N CYS A 142 20.45 -11.52 -14.61
CA CYS A 142 20.78 -10.10 -14.62
C CYS A 142 19.66 -9.22 -15.23
N GLY A 143 18.66 -9.83 -15.88
CA GLY A 143 17.54 -9.13 -16.51
C GLY A 143 16.31 -8.93 -15.62
N ILE A 144 15.43 -8.03 -16.07
CA ILE A 144 14.05 -7.91 -15.58
C ILE A 144 13.11 -7.87 -16.78
N THR A 145 12.16 -8.81 -16.82
CA THR A 145 11.14 -8.86 -17.87
C THR A 145 10.33 -7.56 -17.92
N GLY A 146 10.36 -6.89 -19.08
CA GLY A 146 9.60 -5.66 -19.32
C GLY A 146 10.25 -4.36 -18.84
N LYS A 147 11.42 -4.41 -18.20
CA LYS A 147 12.24 -3.22 -17.91
C LYS A 147 13.30 -3.04 -18.99
N ASN A 148 13.57 -1.79 -19.37
CA ASN A 148 14.65 -1.43 -20.27
C ASN A 148 15.70 -0.60 -19.52
N ASP A 149 16.76 -1.26 -19.03
CA ASP A 149 17.81 -0.61 -18.25
C ASP A 149 18.52 0.52 -19.05
N ALA A 150 18.57 0.47 -20.39
CA ALA A 150 19.13 1.54 -21.22
C ALA A 150 18.19 2.76 -21.37
N GLU A 151 16.88 2.58 -21.24
CA GLU A 151 15.93 3.70 -21.16
C GLU A 151 15.98 4.37 -19.78
N ASP A 152 16.03 3.57 -18.72
CA ASP A 152 16.13 4.08 -17.36
C ASP A 152 17.46 4.83 -17.14
N TYR A 153 18.57 4.38 -17.74
CA TYR A 153 19.81 5.15 -17.80
C TYR A 153 19.64 6.53 -18.46
N ARG A 154 18.89 6.63 -19.55
CA ARG A 154 18.62 7.93 -20.21
C ARG A 154 17.81 8.85 -19.29
N ARG A 155 16.84 8.30 -18.57
CA ARG A 155 16.05 9.05 -17.56
C ARG A 155 16.94 9.51 -16.40
N LEU A 156 17.85 8.66 -15.95
CA LEU A 156 18.82 8.98 -14.90
C LEU A 156 19.74 10.14 -15.31
N VAL A 157 20.32 10.09 -16.51
CA VAL A 157 21.21 11.17 -17.00
C VAL A 157 20.43 12.48 -17.15
N ALA A 158 19.20 12.44 -17.69
CA ALA A 158 18.34 13.60 -17.77
C ALA A 158 18.03 14.19 -16.38
N ALA A 159 17.77 13.34 -15.38
CA ALA A 159 17.59 13.77 -13.99
C ALA A 159 18.85 14.43 -13.42
N MET A 160 20.04 13.86 -13.68
CA MET A 160 21.32 14.46 -13.27
C MET A 160 21.56 15.83 -13.92
N GLU A 161 21.18 16.02 -15.18
CA GLU A 161 21.27 17.31 -15.88
C GLU A 161 20.34 18.36 -15.27
N ILE A 162 19.09 18.00 -14.97
CA ILE A 162 18.10 18.88 -14.32
C ILE A 162 18.56 19.29 -12.92
N LEU A 163 19.21 18.38 -12.19
CA LEU A 163 19.78 18.63 -10.86
C LEU A 163 21.15 19.33 -10.92
N HIS A 164 21.60 19.76 -12.09
CA HIS A 164 22.85 20.50 -12.32
C HIS A 164 24.12 19.75 -11.90
N PHE A 165 24.16 18.43 -12.10
CA PHE A 165 25.41 17.67 -11.97
C PHE A 165 26.35 18.01 -13.11
N ALA A 166 27.55 18.50 -12.78
CA ALA A 166 28.59 18.76 -13.77
C ALA A 166 29.02 17.46 -14.47
N ALA A 167 29.42 17.54 -15.74
CA ALA A 167 29.89 16.38 -16.49
C ALA A 167 31.09 15.67 -15.82
N GLU A 168 31.97 16.43 -15.15
CA GLU A 168 33.07 15.87 -14.32
C GLU A 168 32.55 15.05 -13.14
N ASP A 169 31.50 15.53 -12.47
CA ASP A 169 30.88 14.85 -11.33
C ASP A 169 30.17 13.57 -11.81
N GLN A 170 29.46 13.61 -12.94
CA GLN A 170 28.83 12.44 -13.57
C GLN A 170 29.88 11.37 -13.94
N ALA A 171 30.95 11.76 -14.61
CA ALA A 171 32.03 10.84 -14.95
C ALA A 171 32.68 10.22 -13.69
N SER A 172 32.83 11.02 -12.62
CA SER A 172 33.39 10.55 -11.35
C SER A 172 32.47 9.54 -10.65
N ILE A 173 31.15 9.77 -10.67
CA ILE A 173 30.15 8.81 -10.16
C ILE A 173 30.30 7.46 -10.89
N PHE A 174 30.32 7.47 -12.22
CA PHE A 174 30.46 6.24 -13.00
C PHE A 174 31.81 5.56 -12.81
N ARG A 175 32.90 6.31 -12.60
CA ARG A 175 34.22 5.74 -12.23
C ARG A 175 34.20 5.01 -10.90
N VAL A 176 33.54 5.58 -9.88
CA VAL A 176 33.40 4.93 -8.56
C VAL A 176 32.58 3.64 -8.71
N LEU A 177 31.46 3.68 -9.44
CA LEU A 177 30.65 2.49 -9.68
C LEU A 177 31.42 1.40 -10.44
N ALA A 178 32.14 1.75 -11.50
CA ALA A 178 33.00 0.83 -12.24
C ALA A 178 34.08 0.22 -11.34
N SER A 179 34.71 1.03 -10.47
CA SER A 179 35.72 0.52 -9.53
C SER A 179 35.15 -0.49 -8.53
N ILE A 180 33.90 -0.33 -8.10
CA ILE A 180 33.22 -1.28 -7.22
C ILE A 180 33.02 -2.62 -7.94
N LEU A 181 32.65 -2.61 -9.22
CA LEU A 181 32.51 -3.83 -10.01
C LEU A 181 33.85 -4.56 -10.18
N HIS A 182 34.92 -3.84 -10.52
CA HIS A 182 36.27 -4.41 -10.64
C HIS A 182 36.83 -4.91 -9.29
N LEU A 183 36.51 -4.23 -8.18
CA LEU A 183 36.87 -4.70 -6.84
C LEU A 183 36.33 -6.11 -6.58
N GLY A 184 35.10 -6.42 -6.99
CA GLY A 184 34.50 -7.74 -6.80
C GLY A 184 35.20 -8.87 -7.55
N ASN A 185 35.93 -8.55 -8.61
CA ASN A 185 36.70 -9.51 -9.41
C ASN A 185 38.14 -9.70 -8.89
N ILE A 186 38.49 -9.10 -7.74
CA ILE A 186 39.77 -9.39 -7.09
C ILE A 186 39.70 -10.74 -6.39
N PHE A 187 40.59 -11.66 -6.82
CA PHE A 187 40.71 -13.01 -6.26
C PHE A 187 41.99 -13.18 -5.45
N PHE A 188 41.85 -13.90 -4.34
CA PHE A 188 42.94 -14.19 -3.41
C PHE A 188 43.29 -15.69 -3.45
N GLN A 189 44.58 -16.00 -3.35
CA GLN A 189 45.10 -17.35 -3.18
C GLN A 189 45.64 -17.53 -1.77
N ARG A 190 45.48 -18.76 -1.25
CA ARG A 190 46.15 -19.21 -0.04
C ARG A 190 47.64 -19.39 -0.32
N HIS A 191 48.46 -18.70 0.44
CA HIS A 191 49.91 -18.87 0.46
C HIS A 191 50.36 -19.08 1.90
N GLU A 192 51.14 -20.12 2.16
CA GLU A 192 51.72 -20.35 3.50
C GLU A 192 53.04 -19.59 3.62
N ALA A 193 53.11 -18.67 4.57
CA ALA A 193 54.34 -17.98 4.95
C ALA A 193 54.49 -18.06 6.48
N ASP A 194 55.65 -18.48 6.98
CA ASP A 194 55.92 -18.65 8.42
C ASP A 194 54.88 -19.51 9.19
N GLY A 195 54.31 -20.52 8.53
CA GLY A 195 53.30 -21.40 9.15
C GLY A 195 51.94 -20.76 9.39
N GLN A 196 51.71 -19.56 8.84
CA GLN A 196 50.41 -18.87 8.83
C GLN A 196 49.83 -18.80 7.42
N GLU A 197 48.51 -18.94 7.30
CA GLU A 197 47.80 -18.76 6.03
C GLU A 197 47.71 -17.27 5.70
N VAL A 198 48.36 -16.86 4.60
CA VAL A 198 48.39 -15.48 4.11
C VAL A 198 47.67 -15.37 2.77
N ALA A 199 46.83 -14.34 2.64
CA ALA A 199 46.18 -13.99 1.38
C ALA A 199 47.16 -13.30 0.42
N THR A 200 47.28 -13.85 -0.79
CA THR A 200 48.03 -13.23 -1.89
C THR A 200 47.08 -12.93 -3.04
N VAL A 201 47.29 -11.81 -3.74
CA VAL A 201 46.41 -11.41 -4.84
C VAL A 201 46.86 -12.07 -6.13
N ILE A 202 45.96 -12.78 -6.80
CA ILE A 202 46.21 -13.41 -8.12
C ILE A 202 45.96 -12.39 -9.25
N SER A 203 44.90 -11.59 -9.10
CA SER A 203 44.37 -10.67 -10.10
C SER A 203 45.01 -9.27 -9.99
N ALA A 204 46.33 -9.18 -10.20
CA ALA A 204 47.04 -7.90 -10.13
C ALA A 204 46.54 -6.87 -11.16
N GLN A 205 45.99 -7.33 -12.28
CA GLN A 205 45.39 -6.46 -13.30
C GLN A 205 44.15 -5.72 -12.76
N GLU A 206 43.26 -6.40 -12.03
CA GLU A 206 42.07 -5.77 -11.45
C GLU A 206 42.44 -4.70 -10.41
N ILE A 207 43.48 -4.95 -9.59
CA ILE A 207 44.00 -3.93 -8.67
C ILE A 207 44.46 -2.69 -9.44
N ARG A 208 45.21 -2.86 -10.54
CA ARG A 208 45.67 -1.73 -11.35
C ARG A 208 44.51 -0.93 -11.93
N VAL A 209 43.49 -1.62 -12.46
CA VAL A 209 42.27 -0.99 -13.00
C VAL A 209 41.53 -0.20 -11.91
N VAL A 210 41.28 -0.81 -10.75
CA VAL A 210 40.63 -0.14 -9.61
C VAL A 210 41.42 1.09 -9.17
N SER A 211 42.74 0.96 -9.06
CA SER A 211 43.63 2.05 -8.66
C SER A 211 43.66 3.19 -9.68
N GLU A 212 43.58 2.90 -10.99
CA GLU A 212 43.47 3.92 -12.04
C GLU A 212 42.11 4.64 -11.98
N LEU A 213 41.01 3.90 -11.82
CA LEU A 213 39.66 4.46 -11.74
C LEU A 213 39.47 5.35 -10.50
N LEU A 214 39.94 4.89 -9.33
CA LEU A 214 39.89 5.64 -8.08
C LEU A 214 41.04 6.64 -7.93
N GLN A 215 42.05 6.62 -8.81
CA GLN A 215 43.24 7.48 -8.75
C GLN A 215 43.98 7.38 -7.41
N ILE A 216 44.26 6.16 -6.97
CA ILE A 216 44.96 5.79 -5.73
C ILE A 216 46.18 4.91 -6.04
N SER A 217 47.09 4.72 -5.08
CA SER A 217 48.24 3.81 -5.26
C SER A 217 47.79 2.34 -5.35
N PRO A 218 48.22 1.57 -6.35
CA PRO A 218 48.03 0.12 -6.43
C PRO A 218 48.58 -0.63 -5.22
N GLU A 219 49.76 -0.25 -4.76
CA GLU A 219 50.44 -0.85 -3.60
C GLU A 219 49.66 -0.54 -2.32
N GLY A 220 49.15 0.69 -2.19
CA GLY A 220 48.30 1.09 -1.08
C GLY A 220 46.99 0.30 -1.03
N LEU A 221 46.33 0.10 -2.18
CA LEU A 221 45.10 -0.68 -2.27
C LEU A 221 45.34 -2.15 -1.95
N GLN A 222 46.38 -2.76 -2.53
CA GLN A 222 46.75 -4.14 -2.25
C GLN A 222 47.04 -4.31 -0.75
N LYS A 223 47.83 -3.41 -0.18
CA LYS A 223 48.16 -3.44 1.25
C LYS A 223 46.92 -3.33 2.11
N ALA A 224 45.98 -2.46 1.73
CA ALA A 224 44.72 -2.34 2.44
C ALA A 224 43.95 -3.68 2.43
N ILE A 225 43.75 -4.31 1.29
CA ILE A 225 42.93 -5.54 1.26
C ILE A 225 43.64 -6.80 1.78
N THR A 226 44.98 -6.83 1.89
CA THR A 226 45.74 -8.02 2.34
C THR A 226 46.38 -7.91 3.72
N TYR A 227 46.52 -6.71 4.30
CA TYR A 227 47.11 -6.52 5.62
C TYR A 227 46.15 -5.76 6.54
N LYS A 228 46.23 -6.07 7.83
CA LYS A 228 45.58 -5.33 8.92
C LYS A 228 46.61 -4.45 9.61
N ASP A 229 46.35 -3.14 9.65
CA ASP A 229 47.11 -2.21 10.47
C ASP A 229 46.59 -2.20 11.92
N THR A 230 47.51 -2.38 12.87
CA THR A 230 47.20 -2.35 14.30
C THR A 230 47.56 -0.98 14.86
N MET A 231 46.53 -0.18 15.17
CA MET A 231 46.60 1.25 15.58
C MET A 231 47.63 1.61 16.66
N ARG A 232 48.07 0.67 17.50
CA ARG A 232 48.98 0.95 18.62
C ARG A 232 50.46 1.00 18.21
N ASP A 233 50.89 0.24 17.21
CA ASP A 233 52.32 0.07 16.87
C ASP A 233 52.63 0.07 15.35
N ARG A 234 51.65 0.35 14.47
CA ARG A 234 51.79 0.25 13.00
C ARG A 234 52.36 -1.10 12.52
N ILE A 235 52.01 -2.17 13.23
CA ILE A 235 52.39 -3.54 12.85
C ILE A 235 51.39 -4.02 11.79
N PHE A 236 51.91 -4.32 10.60
CA PHE A 236 51.15 -4.90 9.50
C PHE A 236 51.07 -6.42 9.68
N THR A 237 49.88 -6.90 10.05
CA THR A 237 49.64 -8.34 10.16
C THR A 237 48.98 -8.83 8.86
N PRO A 238 49.50 -9.89 8.21
CA PRO A 238 48.86 -10.44 7.02
C PRO A 238 47.46 -10.98 7.35
N LEU A 239 46.53 -10.84 6.41
CA LEU A 239 45.18 -11.37 6.51
C LEU A 239 45.09 -12.78 5.92
N THR A 240 44.19 -13.59 6.46
CA THR A 240 43.76 -14.85 5.82
C THR A 240 42.95 -14.55 4.56
N VAL A 241 42.75 -15.55 3.70
CA VAL A 241 41.97 -15.38 2.46
C VAL A 241 40.54 -14.92 2.77
N GLU A 242 39.89 -15.49 3.78
CA GLU A 242 38.54 -15.09 4.18
C GLU A 242 38.49 -13.64 4.68
N SER A 243 39.43 -13.24 5.55
CA SER A 243 39.49 -11.86 6.03
C SER A 243 39.86 -10.85 4.94
N ALA A 244 40.63 -11.25 3.92
CA ALA A 244 40.94 -10.40 2.77
C ALA A 244 39.72 -10.19 1.86
N ILE A 245 38.88 -11.22 1.68
CA ILE A 245 37.59 -11.11 1.00
C ILE A 245 36.68 -10.15 1.77
N ASP A 246 36.56 -10.32 3.09
CA ASP A 246 35.74 -9.43 3.92
C ASP A 246 36.26 -7.97 3.88
N ALA A 247 37.58 -7.77 3.83
CA ALA A 247 38.19 -6.44 3.68
C ALA A 247 37.88 -5.79 2.31
N ARG A 248 37.99 -6.54 1.22
CA ARG A 248 37.60 -6.11 -0.14
C ARG A 248 36.11 -5.71 -0.19
N ASP A 249 35.26 -6.56 0.38
CA ASP A 249 33.81 -6.34 0.40
C ASP A 249 33.44 -5.13 1.28
N ALA A 250 34.15 -4.92 2.39
CA ALA A 250 34.02 -3.71 3.21
C ALA A 250 34.32 -2.45 2.38
N VAL A 251 35.44 -2.43 1.66
CA VAL A 251 35.82 -1.29 0.80
C VAL A 251 34.72 -0.98 -0.24
N ALA A 252 34.19 -2.01 -0.91
CA ALA A 252 33.10 -1.86 -1.88
C ALA A 252 31.82 -1.26 -1.24
N LYS A 253 31.41 -1.79 -0.08
CA LYS A 253 30.24 -1.31 0.67
C LYS A 253 30.37 0.16 1.06
N ILE A 254 31.56 0.58 1.49
CA ILE A 254 31.84 1.94 1.95
C ILE A 254 31.82 2.91 0.79
N LEU A 255 32.51 2.62 -0.31
CA LEU A 255 32.54 3.48 -1.49
C LEU A 255 31.13 3.80 -1.98
N TYR A 256 30.28 2.78 -2.08
CA TYR A 256 28.89 2.96 -2.48
C TYR A 256 28.08 3.76 -1.45
N SER A 257 28.21 3.43 -0.16
CA SER A 257 27.49 4.10 0.91
C SER A 257 27.83 5.59 0.97
N LEU A 258 29.10 5.95 0.78
CA LEU A 258 29.54 7.34 0.73
C LEU A 258 29.01 8.02 -0.53
N LEU A 259 29.12 7.37 -1.68
CA LEU A 259 28.60 7.89 -2.95
C LEU A 259 27.10 8.22 -2.84
N PHE A 260 26.31 7.30 -2.31
CA PHE A 260 24.88 7.48 -2.12
C PHE A 260 24.56 8.63 -1.15
N HIS A 261 25.32 8.73 -0.05
CA HIS A 261 25.16 9.83 0.89
C HIS A 261 25.46 11.18 0.23
N TRP A 262 26.57 11.30 -0.50
CA TRP A 262 26.95 12.52 -1.21
C TRP A 262 25.94 12.90 -2.30
N LEU A 263 25.38 11.92 -3.03
CA LEU A 263 24.29 12.19 -3.97
C LEU A 263 23.08 12.82 -3.26
N THR A 264 22.73 12.29 -2.08
CA THR A 264 21.63 12.83 -1.27
C THR A 264 21.92 14.27 -0.79
N GLU A 265 23.14 14.53 -0.33
CA GLU A 265 23.57 15.89 0.06
C GLU A 265 23.55 16.85 -1.13
N LYS A 266 23.97 16.40 -2.31
CA LYS A 266 23.92 17.19 -3.54
C LYS A 266 22.49 17.54 -3.93
N ILE A 267 21.57 16.59 -3.90
CA ILE A 267 20.13 16.84 -4.10
C ILE A 267 19.64 17.88 -3.10
N ASN A 268 19.93 17.70 -1.81
CA ASN A 268 19.51 18.64 -0.77
C ASN A 268 20.08 20.04 -0.98
N SER A 269 21.34 20.18 -1.41
CA SER A 269 21.96 21.49 -1.66
C SER A 269 21.25 22.31 -2.74
N GLN A 270 20.53 21.65 -3.66
CA GLN A 270 19.79 22.30 -4.75
C GLN A 270 18.34 22.63 -4.39
N VAL A 271 17.79 21.92 -3.39
CA VAL A 271 16.35 21.88 -3.10
C VAL A 271 16.04 22.50 -1.74
N TYR A 272 17.05 22.69 -0.88
CA TYR A 272 16.86 23.17 0.49
C TYR A 272 16.63 24.69 0.56
N PRO A 273 15.50 25.15 1.13
CA PRO A 273 15.26 26.56 1.38
C PRO A 273 15.90 26.98 2.71
N HIS A 274 16.65 28.08 2.73
CA HIS A 274 17.36 28.59 3.91
C HIS A 274 16.47 29.15 5.04
N GLN A 275 15.15 28.87 5.04
CA GLN A 275 14.19 29.34 6.04
C GLN A 275 13.27 28.19 6.46
N HIS A 276 13.22 27.88 7.75
CA HIS A 276 12.34 26.85 8.31
C HIS A 276 10.97 27.43 8.68
N THR A 277 9.90 26.85 8.12
CA THR A 277 8.52 27.09 8.58
C THR A 277 7.80 25.75 8.78
N LEU A 278 6.46 25.71 8.72
CA LEU A 278 5.68 24.48 8.75
C LEU A 278 6.08 23.56 7.58
N SER A 279 6.24 22.27 7.86
CA SER A 279 6.61 21.23 6.88
C SER A 279 5.67 20.02 6.94
N ILE A 280 5.59 19.27 5.84
CA ILE A 280 4.78 18.03 5.76
C ILE A 280 5.68 16.85 5.46
N SER A 281 6.14 16.14 6.49
CA SER A 281 7.06 15.04 6.29
C SER A 281 6.40 13.77 5.75
N ILE A 282 7.02 13.18 4.73
CA ILE A 282 6.63 11.90 4.13
C ILE A 282 7.72 10.88 4.45
N LEU A 283 7.36 9.86 5.24
CA LEU A 283 8.24 8.75 5.56
C LEU A 283 7.87 7.53 4.70
N ASP A 284 8.80 7.12 3.85
CA ASP A 284 8.73 5.92 3.02
C ASP A 284 9.78 4.92 3.50
N ILE A 285 9.30 3.79 4.01
CA ILE A 285 10.11 2.78 4.70
C ILE A 285 9.62 1.40 4.32
N TYR A 286 10.52 0.44 4.41
CA TYR A 286 10.22 -0.97 4.23
C TYR A 286 9.14 -1.45 5.20
N GLY A 287 8.23 -2.26 4.69
CA GLY A 287 7.32 -3.03 5.52
C GLY A 287 8.04 -4.16 6.28
N PHE A 288 7.30 -4.84 7.15
CA PHE A 288 7.76 -6.02 7.86
C PHE A 288 8.16 -7.13 6.87
N GLU A 289 9.40 -7.61 6.94
CA GLU A 289 9.93 -8.65 6.05
C GLU A 289 9.97 -9.99 6.78
N VAL A 290 9.13 -10.93 6.31
CA VAL A 290 9.27 -12.37 6.61
C VAL A 290 9.59 -13.06 5.31
N SER A 291 10.77 -13.66 5.23
CA SER A 291 11.09 -14.60 4.18
C SER A 291 10.76 -16.01 4.65
N ASP A 292 9.68 -16.58 4.12
CA ASP A 292 9.33 -17.99 4.38
C ASP A 292 10.24 -18.97 3.62
N LEU A 293 11.01 -18.47 2.63
CA LEU A 293 11.83 -19.26 1.71
C LEU A 293 13.35 -18.99 1.83
N THR A 294 13.78 -17.95 2.55
CA THR A 294 15.19 -17.59 2.74
C THR A 294 15.50 -17.27 4.20
N PHE A 295 16.76 -17.49 4.62
CA PHE A 295 17.19 -17.24 6.00
C PHE A 295 17.16 -15.73 6.33
N ASN A 296 16.55 -15.34 7.45
CA ASN A 296 16.57 -13.96 7.93
C ASN A 296 17.91 -13.69 8.65
N SER A 297 18.56 -12.58 8.33
CA SER A 297 19.85 -12.19 8.92
C SER A 297 19.75 -10.91 9.75
N PHE A 298 20.89 -10.31 10.08
CA PHE A 298 21.00 -9.12 10.92
C PHE A 298 20.24 -7.92 10.33
N GLU A 299 20.28 -7.75 9.01
CA GLU A 299 19.58 -6.67 8.31
C GLU A 299 18.06 -6.78 8.49
N GLN A 300 17.50 -8.00 8.38
CA GLN A 300 16.08 -8.24 8.65
C GLN A 300 15.72 -7.97 10.12
N LEU A 301 16.60 -8.31 11.07
CA LEU A 301 16.38 -7.98 12.49
C LEU A 301 16.25 -6.46 12.69
N CYS A 302 17.13 -5.68 12.07
CA CYS A 302 17.08 -4.22 12.12
C CYS A 302 15.80 -3.65 11.47
N ILE A 303 15.40 -4.17 10.30
CA ILE A 303 14.16 -3.77 9.61
C ILE A 303 12.92 -4.10 10.45
N ASN A 304 12.87 -5.31 11.01
CA ASN A 304 11.74 -5.77 11.80
C ASN A 304 11.65 -5.05 13.15
N TYR A 305 12.79 -4.72 13.78
CA TYR A 305 12.82 -3.88 14.98
C TYR A 305 12.33 -2.45 14.70
N ALA A 306 12.73 -1.83 13.59
CA ALA A 306 12.18 -0.54 13.17
C ALA A 306 10.65 -0.60 13.00
N ASN A 307 10.15 -1.65 12.35
CA ASN A 307 8.71 -1.88 12.16
C ASN A 307 7.97 -2.13 13.48
N GLU A 308 8.57 -2.87 14.42
CA GLU A 308 8.01 -3.11 15.76
C GLU A 308 7.76 -1.79 16.51
N TYR A 309 8.76 -0.89 16.49
CA TYR A 309 8.65 0.39 17.17
C TYR A 309 7.74 1.39 16.43
N LEU A 310 7.70 1.37 15.09
CA LEU A 310 6.70 2.14 14.34
C LEU A 310 5.27 1.67 14.63
N GLN A 311 5.07 0.37 14.82
CA GLN A 311 3.79 -0.17 15.24
C GLN A 311 3.43 0.27 16.66
N PHE A 312 4.40 0.30 17.57
CA PHE A 312 4.21 0.86 18.93
C PHE A 312 3.81 2.34 18.87
N PHE A 313 4.51 3.14 18.09
CA PHE A 313 4.19 4.56 17.85
C PHE A 313 2.77 4.71 17.31
N PHE A 314 2.42 3.93 16.27
CA PHE A 314 1.10 3.92 15.67
C PHE A 314 0.00 3.57 16.68
N ASN A 315 0.17 2.50 17.46
CA ASN A 315 -0.80 2.08 18.48
C ASN A 315 -1.04 3.21 19.51
N ARG A 316 0.02 3.85 19.97
CA ARG A 316 -0.05 4.95 20.95
C ARG A 316 -0.77 6.18 20.41
N ILE A 317 -0.55 6.54 19.15
CA ILE A 317 -1.25 7.67 18.51
C ILE A 317 -2.73 7.36 18.33
N ILE A 318 -3.07 6.20 17.77
CA ILE A 318 -4.47 5.80 17.54
C ILE A 318 -5.24 5.75 18.87
N PHE A 319 -4.61 5.23 19.92
CA PHE A 319 -5.21 5.21 21.26
C PHE A 319 -5.44 6.62 21.82
N ARG A 320 -4.46 7.52 21.70
CA ARG A 320 -4.60 8.92 22.11
C ARG A 320 -5.71 9.63 21.33
N GLU A 321 -5.76 9.47 20.01
CA GLU A 321 -6.81 10.06 19.16
C GLU A 321 -8.21 9.57 19.56
N GLU A 322 -8.36 8.29 19.88
CA GLU A 322 -9.64 7.73 20.37
C GLU A 322 -10.02 8.32 21.74
N GLN A 323 -9.06 8.48 22.65
CA GLN A 323 -9.32 9.07 23.98
C GLN A 323 -9.70 10.56 23.90
N GLU A 324 -9.01 11.33 23.05
CA GLU A 324 -9.32 12.73 22.78
C GLU A 324 -10.71 12.88 22.15
N GLU A 325 -11.10 12.00 21.23
CA GLU A 325 -12.45 11.98 20.68
C GLU A 325 -13.51 11.74 21.77
N TYR A 326 -13.31 10.76 22.65
CA TYR A 326 -14.33 10.43 23.66
C TYR A 326 -14.44 11.56 24.69
N SER A 327 -13.31 12.20 25.02
CA SER A 327 -13.29 13.39 25.86
C SER A 327 -14.00 14.58 25.20
N ARG A 328 -13.78 14.83 23.90
CA ARG A 328 -14.53 15.87 23.14
C ARG A 328 -16.02 15.61 23.10
N GLU A 329 -16.42 14.35 22.93
CA GLU A 329 -17.81 13.93 22.88
C GLU A 329 -18.43 13.71 24.27
N GLN A 330 -17.67 13.94 25.36
CA GLN A 330 -18.09 13.73 26.76
C GLN A 330 -18.63 12.32 27.03
N VAL A 331 -18.03 11.31 26.38
CA VAL A 331 -18.37 9.90 26.54
C VAL A 331 -17.48 9.30 27.63
N LEU A 332 -18.08 8.52 28.54
CA LEU A 332 -17.34 7.81 29.59
C LEU A 332 -16.34 6.83 28.96
N TRP A 333 -15.05 7.10 29.13
CA TRP A 333 -13.98 6.22 28.69
C TRP A 333 -13.90 5.00 29.62
N GLN A 334 -13.93 3.81 29.04
CA GLN A 334 -13.53 2.58 29.72
C GLN A 334 -12.14 2.20 29.21
N ASP A 335 -11.23 1.81 30.10
CA ASP A 335 -9.90 1.38 29.70
C ASP A 335 -9.98 0.14 28.81
N ILE A 336 -9.75 0.36 27.51
CA ILE A 336 -9.71 -0.72 26.53
C ILE A 336 -8.34 -1.40 26.66
N PRO A 337 -8.26 -2.69 27.03
CA PRO A 337 -6.99 -3.41 27.06
C PRO A 337 -6.44 -3.50 25.64
N PHE A 338 -5.27 -2.89 25.40
CA PHE A 338 -4.61 -2.90 24.10
C PHE A 338 -3.40 -3.85 24.12
N SER A 339 -3.10 -4.42 22.96
CA SER A 339 -1.91 -5.27 22.79
C SER A 339 -0.65 -4.41 22.75
N ASP A 340 0.01 -4.23 23.89
CA ASP A 340 1.28 -3.52 23.99
C ASP A 340 2.44 -4.38 23.47
N ASN A 341 3.18 -3.85 22.50
CA ASN A 341 4.36 -4.49 21.93
C ASN A 341 5.68 -3.94 22.49
N GLN A 342 5.63 -3.06 23.50
CA GLN A 342 6.79 -2.62 24.28
C GLN A 342 7.68 -3.78 24.77
N PRO A 343 7.15 -4.92 25.29
CA PRO A 343 7.99 -6.03 25.73
C PRO A 343 8.86 -6.64 24.60
N CYS A 344 8.40 -6.57 23.35
CA CYS A 344 9.18 -7.01 22.20
C CYS A 344 10.30 -6.02 21.85
N ILE A 345 10.02 -4.72 21.95
CA ILE A 345 11.01 -3.66 21.75
C ILE A 345 12.10 -3.77 22.83
N ASP A 346 11.70 -4.02 24.07
CA ASP A 346 12.62 -4.17 25.20
C ASP A 346 13.50 -5.41 25.06
N LEU A 347 12.93 -6.54 24.61
CA LEU A 347 13.70 -7.74 24.30
C LEU A 347 14.84 -7.45 23.31
N VAL A 348 14.59 -6.62 22.31
CA VAL A 348 15.59 -6.33 21.26
C VAL A 348 16.61 -5.29 21.71
N ALA A 349 16.19 -4.21 22.40
CA ALA A 349 17.04 -3.03 22.59
C ALA A 349 17.18 -2.53 24.04
N ALA A 350 16.42 -3.04 25.01
CA ALA A 350 16.50 -2.54 26.39
C ALA A 350 17.85 -2.84 27.04
N LYS A 351 18.26 -1.97 27.96
CA LYS A 351 19.42 -2.21 28.82
C LYS A 351 18.99 -3.05 30.04
N PRO A 352 19.84 -3.93 30.58
CA PRO A 352 21.23 -4.21 30.15
C PRO A 352 21.35 -5.36 29.14
N HIS A 353 20.33 -6.19 28.96
CA HIS A 353 20.45 -7.48 28.25
C HIS A 353 19.65 -7.59 26.95
N GLY A 354 19.23 -6.50 26.31
CA GLY A 354 18.57 -6.59 25.00
C GLY A 354 19.48 -7.23 23.94
N ILE A 355 18.91 -7.91 22.95
CA ILE A 355 19.65 -8.66 21.91
C ILE A 355 20.73 -7.79 21.23
N LEU A 356 20.38 -6.57 20.82
CA LEU A 356 21.31 -5.62 20.20
C LEU A 356 22.40 -5.17 21.18
N ARG A 357 22.09 -5.11 22.48
CA ARG A 357 23.06 -4.74 23.51
C ARG A 357 24.06 -5.85 23.78
N ILE A 358 23.59 -7.10 23.83
CA ILE A 358 24.46 -8.27 23.91
C ILE A 358 25.35 -8.34 22.66
N LEU A 359 24.82 -8.02 21.47
CA LEU A 359 25.59 -7.98 20.23
C LEU A 359 26.72 -6.95 20.29
N ASP A 360 26.42 -5.72 20.74
CA ASP A 360 27.44 -4.67 20.93
C ASP A 360 28.52 -5.07 21.95
N ASP A 361 28.10 -5.61 23.09
CA ASP A 361 29.03 -6.04 24.12
C ASP A 361 29.93 -7.17 23.58
N GLN A 362 29.38 -8.14 22.86
CA GLN A 362 30.16 -9.21 22.22
C GLN A 362 31.07 -8.71 21.11
N SER A 363 30.65 -7.72 20.34
CA SER A 363 31.47 -7.10 19.28
C SER A 363 32.70 -6.37 19.85
N CYS A 364 32.70 -6.05 21.15
CA CYS A 364 33.86 -5.46 21.83
C CYS A 364 34.96 -6.47 22.19
N PHE A 365 34.63 -7.77 22.30
CA PHE A 365 35.56 -8.81 22.76
C PHE A 365 36.28 -9.49 21.58
N PRO A 366 37.63 -9.45 21.51
CA PRO A 366 38.38 -10.00 20.38
C PRO A 366 38.21 -11.51 20.14
N GLN A 367 37.81 -12.28 21.15
CA GLN A 367 37.60 -13.73 21.07
C GLN A 367 36.12 -14.13 21.01
N ALA A 368 35.20 -13.16 20.93
CA ALA A 368 33.78 -13.47 20.79
C ALA A 368 33.50 -14.03 19.40
N THR A 369 32.56 -14.97 19.34
CA THR A 369 32.06 -15.56 18.10
C THR A 369 30.55 -15.43 18.06
N ASP A 370 29.96 -15.57 16.87
CA ASP A 370 28.50 -15.62 16.71
C ASP A 370 27.84 -16.65 17.64
N HIS A 371 28.54 -17.76 17.89
CA HIS A 371 28.09 -18.80 18.81
C HIS A 371 28.08 -18.33 20.27
N THR A 372 29.12 -17.62 20.74
CA THR A 372 29.13 -17.08 22.11
C THR A 372 28.06 -16.01 22.29
N PHE A 373 27.80 -15.20 21.26
CA PHE A 373 26.67 -14.27 21.23
C PHE A 373 25.32 -15.00 21.36
N LEU A 374 25.07 -16.02 20.53
CA LEU A 374 23.84 -16.81 20.58
C LEU A 374 23.63 -17.48 21.94
N GLN A 375 24.69 -18.06 22.51
CA GLN A 375 24.64 -18.66 23.85
C GLN A 375 24.22 -17.66 24.93
N LYS A 376 24.74 -16.43 24.89
CA LYS A 376 24.32 -15.36 25.81
C LYS A 376 22.86 -14.96 25.61
N CYS A 377 22.41 -14.83 24.37
CA CYS A 377 20.99 -14.57 24.08
C CYS A 377 20.09 -15.67 24.65
N HIS A 378 20.45 -16.95 24.46
CA HIS A 378 19.72 -18.07 25.04
C HIS A 378 19.72 -18.03 26.58
N TYR A 379 20.85 -17.72 27.21
CA TYR A 379 20.97 -17.64 28.67
C TYR A 379 20.04 -16.57 29.26
N HIS A 380 20.00 -15.37 28.68
CA HIS A 380 19.22 -14.26 29.20
C HIS A 380 17.73 -14.29 28.82
N HIS A 381 17.36 -14.90 27.69
CA HIS A 381 16.01 -14.77 27.13
C HIS A 381 15.20 -16.06 27.04
N VAL A 382 15.72 -17.23 27.43
CA VAL A 382 14.98 -18.51 27.31
C VAL A 382 13.62 -18.51 28.03
N HIS A 383 13.47 -17.76 29.12
CA HIS A 383 12.22 -17.66 29.88
C HIS A 383 11.26 -16.59 29.34
N ASN A 384 11.68 -15.77 28.37
CA ASN A 384 10.83 -14.74 27.79
C ASN A 384 9.86 -15.38 26.76
N PRO A 385 8.54 -15.21 26.89
CA PRO A 385 7.55 -15.81 25.98
C PRO A 385 7.64 -15.31 24.53
N LEU A 386 8.33 -14.19 24.29
CA LEU A 386 8.56 -13.62 22.96
C LEU A 386 9.82 -14.16 22.30
N TYR A 387 10.70 -14.82 23.06
CA TYR A 387 11.93 -15.41 22.54
C TYR A 387 11.75 -16.90 22.29
N ILE A 388 12.24 -17.38 21.15
CA ILE A 388 12.10 -18.78 20.73
C ILE A 388 13.49 -19.37 20.57
N LYS A 389 13.82 -20.31 21.45
CA LYS A 389 15.02 -21.15 21.29
C LYS A 389 14.67 -22.35 20.39
N PRO A 390 15.46 -22.64 19.34
CA PRO A 390 15.23 -23.83 18.52
C PRO A 390 15.38 -25.11 19.35
N LYS A 391 14.63 -26.15 18.98
CA LYS A 391 14.66 -27.45 19.69
C LYS A 391 15.97 -28.21 19.44
N MET A 392 16.53 -28.06 18.24
CA MET A 392 17.85 -28.56 17.87
C MET A 392 18.89 -27.45 18.07
N PRO A 393 20.16 -27.78 18.34
CA PRO A 393 21.24 -26.80 18.46
C PRO A 393 21.63 -26.28 17.07
N THR A 394 20.74 -25.51 16.46
CA THR A 394 20.98 -24.75 15.23
C THR A 394 21.46 -23.34 15.58
N PRO A 395 22.30 -22.70 14.74
CA PRO A 395 22.83 -21.36 14.99
C PRO A 395 21.79 -20.27 14.69
N GLU A 396 20.61 -20.37 15.30
CA GLU A 396 19.46 -19.49 15.08
C GLU A 396 18.71 -19.18 16.37
N PHE A 397 17.96 -18.07 16.36
CA PHE A 397 16.99 -17.75 17.40
C PHE A 397 15.73 -17.16 16.77
N GLY A 398 14.58 -17.31 17.43
CA GLY A 398 13.34 -16.72 16.98
C GLY A 398 12.84 -15.60 17.89
N ILE A 399 12.16 -14.63 17.30
CA ILE A 399 11.42 -13.58 18.01
C ILE A 399 9.95 -13.63 17.55
N LYS A 400 9.04 -13.51 18.50
CA LYS A 400 7.61 -13.33 18.26
C LYS A 400 7.28 -11.83 18.19
N HIS A 401 7.36 -11.29 16.98
CA HIS A 401 6.98 -9.92 16.65
C HIS A 401 5.46 -9.74 16.63
N TYR A 402 4.99 -8.48 16.56
CA TYR A 402 3.54 -8.20 16.39
C TYR A 402 2.94 -8.85 15.14
N ALA A 403 3.73 -8.91 14.06
CA ALA A 403 3.33 -9.45 12.78
C ALA A 403 3.40 -10.99 12.73
N GLY A 404 4.24 -11.63 13.54
CA GLY A 404 4.41 -13.08 13.49
C GLY A 404 5.72 -13.55 14.09
N ARG A 405 6.00 -14.84 13.95
CA ARG A 405 7.26 -15.45 14.41
C ARG A 405 8.29 -15.34 13.29
N VAL A 406 9.48 -14.83 13.60
CA VAL A 406 10.60 -14.74 12.66
C VAL A 406 11.82 -15.42 13.28
N THR A 407 12.46 -16.29 12.51
CA THR A 407 13.70 -16.99 12.88
C THR A 407 14.90 -16.33 12.18
N TYR A 408 15.90 -15.94 12.97
CA TYR A 408 17.12 -15.27 12.54
C TYR A 408 18.32 -16.20 12.66
N GLN A 409 19.07 -16.34 11.58
CA GLN A 409 20.33 -17.09 11.56
C GLN A 409 21.49 -16.18 11.96
N VAL A 410 22.29 -16.60 12.93
CA VAL A 410 23.29 -15.74 13.60
C VAL A 410 24.61 -15.61 12.83
N HIS A 411 24.74 -16.27 11.68
CA HIS A 411 25.97 -16.27 10.89
C HIS A 411 26.42 -14.85 10.49
N LYS A 412 27.67 -14.52 10.83
CA LYS A 412 28.35 -13.22 10.63
C LYS A 412 27.63 -12.03 11.31
N PHE A 413 26.87 -12.24 12.40
CA PHE A 413 26.21 -11.14 13.10
C PHE A 413 27.22 -10.16 13.71
N LEU A 414 28.30 -10.67 14.31
CA LEU A 414 29.35 -9.82 14.87
C LEU A 414 30.06 -9.00 13.78
N ASP A 415 30.43 -9.65 12.67
CA ASP A 415 31.09 -8.98 11.55
C ASP A 415 30.19 -7.92 10.91
N LYS A 416 28.89 -8.24 10.75
CA LYS A 416 27.90 -7.29 10.24
C LYS A 416 27.68 -6.11 11.18
N ASN A 417 27.79 -6.28 12.50
CA ASN A 417 27.73 -5.16 13.44
C ASN A 417 29.03 -4.32 13.42
N TYR A 418 30.15 -4.94 13.05
CA TYR A 418 31.48 -4.33 12.95
C TYR A 418 31.73 -3.69 11.56
N ASP A 419 30.86 -2.77 11.13
CA ASP A 419 31.03 -2.02 9.86
C ASP A 419 31.97 -0.81 10.03
N GLN A 420 33.12 -1.02 10.68
CA GLN A 420 34.14 0.01 10.81
C GLN A 420 35.00 0.06 9.54
N VAL A 421 35.08 1.24 8.94
CA VAL A 421 36.10 1.51 7.93
C VAL A 421 37.44 1.58 8.62
N ARG A 422 38.38 0.74 8.20
CA ARG A 422 39.75 0.84 8.68
C ARG A 422 40.34 2.18 8.24
N GLN A 423 41.05 2.85 9.14
CA GLN A 423 41.58 4.20 8.85
C GLN A 423 42.56 4.21 7.68
N ASP A 424 43.33 3.13 7.49
CA ASP A 424 44.23 2.99 6.35
C ASP A 424 43.52 3.01 4.99
N VAL A 425 42.29 2.48 4.92
CA VAL A 425 41.42 2.60 3.73
C VAL A 425 40.95 4.04 3.53
N LEU A 426 40.59 4.75 4.61
CA LEU A 426 40.20 6.17 4.53
C LEU A 426 41.36 7.05 4.09
N ASP A 427 42.54 6.85 4.68
CA ASP A 427 43.76 7.59 4.35
C ASP A 427 44.13 7.41 2.87
N LEU A 428 43.95 6.20 2.33
CA LEU A 428 44.14 5.92 0.91
C LEU A 428 43.18 6.73 0.02
N PHE A 429 41.92 6.90 0.44
CA PHE A 429 40.95 7.69 -0.29
C PHE A 429 41.13 9.20 -0.13
N ILE A 430 41.61 9.66 1.04
CA ILE A 430 41.97 11.07 1.25
C ILE A 430 43.13 11.48 0.32
N GLN A 431 44.05 10.56 0.03
CA GLN A 431 45.16 10.78 -0.89
C GLN A 431 44.78 10.61 -2.38
N SER A 432 43.53 10.25 -2.67
CA SER A 432 43.05 10.10 -4.04
C SER A 432 43.07 11.45 -4.78
N LYS A 433 43.44 11.42 -6.08
CA LYS A 433 43.32 12.62 -6.95
C LYS A 433 41.89 12.83 -7.48
N ASN A 434 40.98 11.90 -7.22
CA ASN A 434 39.60 11.97 -7.69
C ASN A 434 38.80 12.90 -6.76
N LYS A 435 38.29 14.01 -7.32
CA LYS A 435 37.57 15.06 -6.57
C LYS A 435 36.35 14.54 -5.82
N VAL A 436 35.66 13.51 -6.34
CA VAL A 436 34.53 12.89 -5.63
C VAL A 436 35.05 12.13 -4.41
N ASN A 437 36.05 11.26 -4.56
CA ASN A 437 36.63 10.50 -3.43
C ASN A 437 37.11 11.41 -2.28
N LEU A 438 37.78 12.51 -2.60
CA LEU A 438 38.19 13.54 -1.63
C LEU A 438 36.99 14.14 -0.86
N ARG A 439 35.90 14.46 -1.58
CA ARG A 439 34.67 15.00 -0.98
C ARG A 439 33.94 13.95 -0.15
N LEU A 440 33.90 12.69 -0.61
CA LEU A 440 33.33 11.55 0.10
C LEU A 440 33.99 11.35 1.47
N THR A 441 35.33 11.43 1.55
CA THR A 441 36.07 11.28 2.80
C THR A 441 35.88 12.46 3.76
N SER A 442 35.74 13.69 3.25
CA SER A 442 35.47 14.87 4.08
C SER A 442 34.08 14.86 4.72
N ALA A 443 33.06 14.34 4.00
CA ALA A 443 31.71 14.16 4.51
C ALA A 443 31.65 13.10 5.63
N GLN A 444 32.44 12.02 5.52
CA GLN A 444 32.52 10.99 6.56
C GLN A 444 33.19 11.50 7.85
N GLN A 445 34.24 12.32 7.75
CA GLN A 445 34.86 12.96 8.92
C GLN A 445 33.88 13.92 9.62
N ALA A 446 33.08 14.69 8.86
CA ALA A 446 32.04 15.54 9.43
C ALA A 446 30.96 14.73 10.18
N GLN A 447 30.49 13.61 9.61
CA GLN A 447 29.55 12.70 10.29
C GLN A 447 30.12 12.14 11.60
N ILE A 448 31.37 11.65 11.60
CA ILE A 448 32.04 11.12 12.79
C ILE A 448 32.17 12.18 13.89
N VAL A 449 32.45 13.44 13.53
CA VAL A 449 32.53 14.56 14.48
C VAL A 449 31.17 14.93 15.05
N SER A 450 30.11 14.98 14.24
CA SER A 450 28.74 15.26 14.72
C SER A 450 28.22 14.19 15.70
N ILE A 451 28.60 12.92 15.51
CA ILE A 451 28.25 11.82 16.41
C ILE A 451 28.99 11.94 17.76
N ASN A 452 30.23 12.47 17.77
CA ASN A 452 31.01 12.65 19.00
C ASN A 452 30.46 13.79 19.89
N VAL A 453 29.76 14.78 19.33
CA VAL A 453 29.14 15.87 20.12
C VAL A 453 27.94 15.35 20.95
N CYS A 454 27.35 14.20 20.61
CA CYS A 454 26.24 13.60 21.36
C CYS A 454 26.66 12.61 22.47
N ARG A 455 27.95 12.46 22.82
CA ARG A 455 28.38 11.59 23.94
C ARG A 455 29.22 12.34 24.97
N LEU A 456 28.56 12.69 26.07
CA LEU A 456 29.21 12.81 27.38
C LEU A 456 29.76 11.43 27.79
N CYS A 457 31.09 11.36 27.88
CA CYS A 457 31.97 10.45 28.64
C CYS A 457 31.48 9.03 29.01
N VAL A 458 32.17 8.00 28.49
CA VAL A 458 32.77 6.91 29.30
C VAL A 458 34.06 6.44 28.61
N ASP A 459 35.17 6.64 29.31
CA ASP A 459 36.52 6.04 29.20
C ASP A 459 36.97 5.37 27.89
N GLY A 460 37.88 6.06 27.18
CA GLY A 460 39.15 5.48 26.72
C GLY A 460 39.17 4.54 25.51
N VAL A 461 38.04 4.08 24.98
CA VAL A 461 38.01 3.27 23.74
C VAL A 461 36.86 3.70 22.85
N THR A 462 37.13 4.62 21.92
CA THR A 462 36.17 5.09 20.92
C THR A 462 35.97 4.02 19.84
N LYS A 463 35.14 3.00 20.12
CA LYS A 463 34.66 2.05 19.11
C LYS A 463 33.22 2.42 18.73
N HIS A 464 33.01 2.84 17.48
CA HIS A 464 31.70 3.14 16.90
C HIS A 464 31.10 1.86 16.30
N PHE A 465 30.03 1.33 16.90
CA PHE A 465 29.30 0.15 16.38
C PHE A 465 28.09 0.55 15.53
N MET A 466 27.76 -0.25 14.50
CA MET A 466 26.61 0.02 13.61
C MET A 466 25.31 0.15 14.37
N VAL A 467 25.05 -0.76 15.31
CA VAL A 467 23.84 -0.76 16.14
C VAL A 467 23.67 0.58 16.86
N ILE A 468 24.75 1.22 17.32
CA ILE A 468 24.65 2.50 18.02
C ILE A 468 24.36 3.65 17.05
N LEU A 469 24.98 3.68 15.87
CA LEU A 469 24.71 4.71 14.85
C LEU A 469 23.28 4.59 14.29
N TRP A 470 22.88 3.35 14.04
CA TRP A 470 21.53 2.97 13.65
C TRP A 470 20.53 3.39 14.73
N TYR A 471 20.78 3.06 16.00
CA TYR A 471 19.93 3.39 17.14
C TYR A 471 19.83 4.90 17.36
N VAL A 472 20.92 5.66 17.18
CA VAL A 472 20.93 7.13 17.30
C VAL A 472 20.13 7.79 16.16
N SER A 473 20.34 7.34 14.91
CA SER A 473 19.57 7.82 13.75
C SER A 473 18.07 7.49 13.89
N TYR A 474 17.77 6.31 14.42
CA TYR A 474 16.42 5.84 14.69
C TYR A 474 15.73 6.58 15.85
N LEU A 475 16.44 6.85 16.94
CA LEU A 475 15.95 7.69 18.04
C LEU A 475 15.66 9.11 17.56
N PHE A 476 16.48 9.65 16.65
CA PHE A 476 16.23 10.95 16.03
C PHE A 476 14.96 10.94 15.18
N LEU A 477 14.76 9.91 14.33
CA LEU A 477 13.52 9.75 13.57
C LEU A 477 12.31 9.62 14.50
N SER A 478 12.44 8.83 15.58
CA SER A 478 11.38 8.67 16.58
C SER A 478 11.02 9.99 17.24
N PHE A 479 12.03 10.79 17.63
CA PHE A 479 11.83 12.13 18.19
C PHE A 479 11.10 13.06 17.21
N LEU A 480 11.44 13.03 15.92
CA LEU A 480 10.74 13.81 14.90
C LEU A 480 9.27 13.38 14.78
N LEU A 481 9.00 12.07 14.70
CA LEU A 481 7.65 11.52 14.57
C LEU A 481 6.73 11.93 15.73
N PHE A 482 7.23 11.93 16.97
CA PHE A 482 6.45 12.35 18.15
C PHE A 482 6.12 13.85 18.19
N ARG A 483 6.82 14.69 17.42
CA ARG A 483 6.58 16.14 17.34
C ARG A 483 5.63 16.53 16.19
N CYS A 484 5.34 15.61 15.29
CA CYS A 484 4.45 15.82 14.15
C CYS A 484 3.01 15.39 14.43
N ASN A 485 2.07 15.85 13.60
CA ASN A 485 0.73 15.26 13.51
C ASN A 485 0.74 14.15 12.42
N PRO A 486 0.73 12.87 12.79
CA PRO A 486 0.94 11.79 11.84
C PRO A 486 -0.34 11.42 11.08
N PHE A 487 -0.18 11.12 9.79
CA PHE A 487 -1.23 10.50 8.96
C PHE A 487 -0.71 9.17 8.42
N PHE A 488 -1.54 8.14 8.47
CA PHE A 488 -1.12 6.77 8.13
C PHE A 488 -1.74 6.30 6.81
N VAL A 489 -0.88 5.86 5.89
CA VAL A 489 -1.26 5.18 4.66
C VAL A 489 -0.69 3.76 4.69
N ARG A 490 -1.53 2.75 4.52
CA ARG A 490 -1.14 1.33 4.49
C ARG A 490 -1.37 0.76 3.10
N CYS A 491 -0.28 0.44 2.43
CA CYS A 491 -0.30 -0.14 1.08
C CYS A 491 -0.40 -1.67 1.15
N ILE A 492 -1.30 -2.27 0.37
CA ILE A 492 -1.57 -3.71 0.34
C ILE A 492 -1.34 -4.25 -1.07
N LYS A 493 -0.54 -5.32 -1.17
CA LYS A 493 -0.33 -6.11 -2.39
C LYS A 493 -1.45 -7.13 -2.55
N PRO A 494 -2.26 -7.11 -3.62
CA PRO A 494 -3.40 -8.02 -3.73
C PRO A 494 -3.03 -9.44 -4.17
N ASN A 495 -1.94 -9.65 -4.91
CA ASN A 495 -1.52 -10.96 -5.42
C ASN A 495 -0.02 -10.98 -5.72
N ASN A 496 0.60 -12.16 -5.76
CA ASN A 496 2.04 -12.30 -6.02
C ASN A 496 2.43 -12.24 -7.49
N LEU A 497 1.50 -12.57 -8.38
CA LEU A 497 1.68 -12.59 -9.84
C LEU A 497 1.75 -11.19 -10.46
N LYS A 498 1.45 -10.14 -9.70
CA LYS A 498 1.33 -8.74 -10.15
C LYS A 498 0.24 -8.55 -11.20
N ASP A 499 -0.79 -9.39 -11.16
CA ASP A 499 -1.89 -9.37 -12.12
C ASP A 499 -2.99 -8.38 -11.71
N PRO A 500 -3.54 -7.60 -12.64
CA PRO A 500 -4.65 -6.73 -12.34
C PRO A 500 -5.92 -7.54 -12.04
N ARG A 501 -6.70 -7.11 -11.03
CA ARG A 501 -7.98 -7.72 -10.61
C ARG A 501 -7.89 -9.11 -9.99
N VAL A 502 -6.69 -9.62 -9.70
CA VAL A 502 -6.50 -10.84 -8.91
C VAL A 502 -6.33 -10.46 -7.45
N PHE A 503 -7.05 -11.13 -6.55
CA PHE A 503 -7.00 -10.89 -5.11
C PHE A 503 -6.83 -12.24 -4.40
N GLU A 504 -5.70 -12.41 -3.73
CA GLU A 504 -5.35 -13.59 -2.96
C GLU A 504 -5.71 -13.35 -1.48
N ASP A 505 -6.81 -13.98 -1.03
CA ASP A 505 -7.35 -13.77 0.32
C ASP A 505 -6.34 -14.04 1.42
N GLU A 506 -5.55 -15.13 1.32
CA GLU A 506 -4.55 -15.47 2.33
C GLU A 506 -3.42 -14.44 2.39
N LEU A 507 -2.89 -14.02 1.23
CA LEU A 507 -1.82 -13.02 1.15
C LEU A 507 -2.25 -11.69 1.74
N VAL A 508 -3.46 -11.23 1.43
CA VAL A 508 -4.00 -9.98 1.96
C VAL A 508 -4.33 -10.11 3.45
N SER A 509 -4.85 -11.25 3.89
CA SER A 509 -5.10 -11.52 5.32
C SER A 509 -3.82 -11.44 6.14
N HIS A 510 -2.71 -12.02 5.64
CA HIS A 510 -1.40 -11.91 6.30
C HIS A 510 -0.92 -10.45 6.36
N GLN A 511 -1.00 -9.69 5.28
CA GLN A 511 -0.62 -8.26 5.30
C GLN A 511 -1.48 -7.42 6.24
N LEU A 512 -2.78 -7.69 6.35
CA LEU A 512 -3.66 -6.98 7.30
C LEU A 512 -3.30 -7.28 8.77
N ARG A 513 -2.84 -8.51 9.07
CA ARG A 513 -2.27 -8.86 10.38
C ARG A 513 -0.94 -8.13 10.60
N HIS A 514 -0.03 -8.22 9.63
CA HIS A 514 1.33 -7.70 9.73
C HIS A 514 1.42 -6.16 9.65
N SER A 515 0.37 -5.48 9.20
CA SER A 515 0.32 -4.01 9.13
C SER A 515 -0.29 -3.36 10.38
N GLY A 516 -0.76 -4.17 11.34
CA GLY A 516 -1.43 -3.68 12.54
C GLY A 516 -2.84 -3.14 12.33
N ILE A 517 -3.38 -3.18 11.10
CA ILE A 517 -4.74 -2.68 10.79
C ILE A 517 -5.80 -3.42 11.60
N LEU A 518 -5.67 -4.75 11.75
CA LEU A 518 -6.66 -5.55 12.48
C LEU A 518 -6.75 -5.15 13.96
N GLU A 519 -5.63 -4.77 14.57
CA GLU A 519 -5.62 -4.30 15.95
C GLU A 519 -6.29 -2.92 16.06
N THR A 520 -6.08 -2.02 15.09
CA THR A 520 -6.84 -0.75 15.04
C THR A 520 -8.33 -0.97 14.92
N ILE A 521 -8.76 -1.91 14.06
CA ILE A 521 -10.17 -2.27 13.93
C ILE A 521 -10.70 -2.82 15.26
N ARG A 522 -9.91 -3.63 15.97
CA ARG A 522 -10.25 -4.18 17.28
C ARG A 522 -10.42 -3.07 18.33
N ILE A 523 -9.46 -2.17 18.46
CA ILE A 523 -9.53 -1.02 19.38
C ILE A 523 -10.80 -0.20 19.11
N ARG A 524 -11.08 0.10 17.84
CA ARG A 524 -12.29 0.86 17.47
C ARG A 524 -13.59 0.09 17.66
N ARG A 525 -13.55 -1.25 17.54
CA ARG A 525 -14.72 -2.12 17.76
C ARG A 525 -15.08 -2.23 19.24
N GLU A 526 -14.09 -2.33 20.12
CA GLU A 526 -14.31 -2.35 21.58
C GLU A 526 -14.83 -1.00 22.09
N GLY A 527 -14.50 0.09 21.39
CA GLY A 527 -15.08 1.41 21.59
C GLY A 527 -16.40 1.64 20.83
N TYR A 528 -16.56 2.84 20.24
CA TYR A 528 -17.73 3.21 19.43
C TYR A 528 -17.37 3.30 17.94
N PRO A 529 -17.45 2.18 17.17
CA PRO A 529 -16.93 2.12 15.81
C PRO A 529 -17.75 2.93 14.80
N ILE A 530 -19.05 3.11 15.08
CA ILE A 530 -19.97 3.76 14.15
C ILE A 530 -20.40 5.09 14.76
N ARG A 531 -19.93 6.16 14.13
CA ARG A 531 -20.19 7.53 14.57
C ARG A 531 -20.94 8.26 13.47
N MET A 532 -22.15 8.69 13.77
CA MET A 532 -23.01 9.39 12.82
C MET A 532 -23.37 10.74 13.38
N GLN A 533 -23.18 11.81 12.61
CA GLN A 533 -23.66 13.14 12.97
C GLN A 533 -25.18 13.13 13.13
N PHE A 534 -25.69 13.97 14.02
CA PHE A 534 -27.12 14.00 14.38
C PHE A 534 -28.05 14.26 13.19
N ASP A 535 -27.69 15.16 12.29
CA ASP A 535 -28.46 15.46 11.09
C ASP A 535 -28.54 14.25 10.13
N VAL A 536 -27.42 13.58 9.90
CA VAL A 536 -27.33 12.36 9.08
C VAL A 536 -28.15 11.25 9.73
N PHE A 537 -28.06 11.10 11.05
CA PHE A 537 -28.79 10.10 11.83
C PHE A 537 -30.30 10.32 11.71
N LEU A 538 -30.78 11.52 12.03
CA LEU A 538 -32.19 11.87 11.96
C LEU A 538 -32.75 11.72 10.55
N PHE A 539 -32.02 12.20 9.53
CA PHE A 539 -32.41 12.03 8.13
C PHE A 539 -32.52 10.55 7.74
N ARG A 540 -31.55 9.73 8.15
CA ARG A 540 -31.46 8.32 7.77
C ARG A 540 -32.56 7.46 8.38
N TYR A 541 -32.91 7.72 9.64
CA TYR A 541 -33.87 6.91 10.40
C TYR A 541 -35.28 7.49 10.52
N LYS A 542 -35.54 8.72 10.02
CA LYS A 542 -36.90 9.32 10.01
C LYS A 542 -38.00 8.41 9.45
N SER A 543 -37.66 7.62 8.43
CA SER A 543 -38.58 6.71 7.75
C SER A 543 -39.06 5.56 8.64
N LEU A 544 -38.30 5.18 9.67
CA LEU A 544 -38.68 4.15 10.61
C LEU A 544 -39.70 4.63 11.65
N VAL A 545 -39.69 5.93 11.95
CA VAL A 545 -40.58 6.56 12.94
C VAL A 545 -41.75 7.28 12.27
N GLY A 546 -41.78 7.33 10.92
CA GLY A 546 -42.85 7.98 10.16
C GLY A 546 -42.86 9.50 10.29
N VAL A 547 -41.71 10.13 10.56
CA VAL A 547 -41.61 11.58 10.74
C VAL A 547 -41.42 12.26 9.38
N HIS A 548 -42.31 13.19 9.03
CA HIS A 548 -42.26 13.94 7.76
C HIS A 548 -41.27 15.11 7.80
N GLN A 549 -41.19 15.85 8.91
CA GLN A 549 -40.24 16.95 9.10
C GLN A 549 -39.10 16.51 10.02
N ILE A 550 -37.86 16.74 9.59
CA ILE A 550 -36.69 16.33 10.37
C ILE A 550 -36.57 17.26 11.58
N PRO A 551 -36.54 16.74 12.82
CA PRO A 551 -36.30 17.56 13.99
C PRO A 551 -34.95 18.27 13.93
N ALA A 552 -34.77 19.33 14.71
CA ALA A 552 -33.47 19.99 14.83
C ALA A 552 -32.38 18.98 15.24
N ALA A 553 -31.17 19.13 14.70
CA ALA A 553 -30.05 18.25 14.96
C ALA A 553 -29.52 18.43 16.40
N SER A 554 -30.16 17.77 17.36
CA SER A 554 -29.77 17.76 18.78
C SER A 554 -29.66 16.32 19.30
N GLY A 555 -28.83 16.13 20.33
CA GLY A 555 -28.68 14.85 21.00
C GLY A 555 -30.00 14.34 21.58
N GLU A 556 -30.80 15.23 22.17
CA GLU A 556 -32.13 14.93 22.71
C GLU A 556 -33.08 14.36 21.66
N ASN A 557 -33.13 14.96 20.46
CA ASN A 557 -33.97 14.47 19.36
C ASN A 557 -33.49 13.11 18.85
N CYS A 558 -32.18 12.86 18.86
CA CYS A 558 -31.63 11.54 18.53
C CYS A 558 -32.03 10.49 19.58
N VAL A 559 -31.93 10.80 20.87
CA VAL A 559 -32.36 9.92 21.97
C VAL A 559 -33.87 9.66 21.90
N LEU A 560 -34.68 10.68 21.62
CA LEU A 560 -36.13 10.57 21.48
C LEU A 560 -36.55 9.74 20.24
N MET A 561 -35.79 9.84 19.16
CA MET A 561 -35.98 8.96 18.00
C MET A 561 -35.59 7.52 18.35
N LEU A 562 -34.49 7.33 19.08
CA LEU A 562 -33.99 6.02 19.52
C LEU A 562 -34.93 5.32 20.50
N SER A 563 -35.50 6.03 21.47
CA SER A 563 -36.45 5.48 22.44
C SER A 563 -37.72 4.94 21.78
N LYS A 564 -38.15 5.55 20.66
CA LYS A 564 -39.25 5.06 19.83
C LYS A 564 -38.89 3.83 19.01
N LEU A 565 -37.60 3.65 18.68
CA LEU A 565 -37.12 2.59 17.81
C LEU A 565 -36.68 1.33 18.57
N CYS A 566 -36.15 1.44 19.79
CA CYS A 566 -35.68 0.30 20.56
C CYS A 566 -35.71 0.56 22.08
N PRO A 567 -35.88 -0.50 22.91
CA PRO A 567 -35.68 -0.39 24.35
C PRO A 567 -34.23 -0.01 24.64
N LEU A 568 -34.04 1.12 25.31
CA LEU A 568 -32.74 1.67 25.65
C LEU A 568 -32.17 0.89 26.84
N ARG A 569 -31.17 0.01 26.60
CA ARG A 569 -30.37 -0.57 27.70
C ARG A 569 -29.08 0.24 27.87
N PRO A 570 -28.66 0.57 29.11
CA PRO A 570 -27.36 1.16 29.35
C PRO A 570 -26.25 0.30 28.72
N GLY A 571 -25.36 0.91 27.94
CA GLY A 571 -24.24 0.25 27.26
C GLY A 571 -24.46 -0.12 25.78
N LEU A 572 -25.70 -0.25 25.29
CA LEU A 572 -25.97 -0.53 23.86
C LEU A 572 -25.84 0.71 22.96
N TYR A 573 -25.79 1.90 23.55
CA TYR A 573 -25.74 3.16 22.84
C TYR A 573 -25.06 4.24 23.68
N HIS A 574 -24.37 5.13 22.99
CA HIS A 574 -23.92 6.40 23.54
C HIS A 574 -24.31 7.52 22.59
N VAL A 575 -24.75 8.62 23.18
CA VAL A 575 -25.01 9.89 22.49
C VAL A 575 -24.00 10.86 23.08
N GLY A 576 -23.01 11.22 22.27
CA GLY A 576 -22.05 12.27 22.61
C GLY A 576 -22.65 13.66 22.38
N VAL A 577 -21.78 14.66 22.24
CA VAL A 577 -22.17 16.05 21.93
C VAL A 577 -22.65 16.19 20.49
N THR A 578 -22.10 15.42 19.54
CA THR A 578 -22.45 15.53 18.11
C THR A 578 -22.79 14.21 17.40
N LYS A 579 -22.51 13.05 18.02
CA LYS A 579 -22.63 11.74 17.37
C LYS A 579 -23.40 10.71 18.21
N ALA A 580 -24.12 9.81 17.54
CA ALA A 580 -24.85 8.70 18.17
C ALA A 580 -24.40 7.32 17.62
N ASN A 581 -24.35 6.28 18.47
CA ASN A 581 -23.96 4.93 18.06
C ASN A 581 -25.02 3.86 18.41
N ILE A 582 -25.87 3.51 17.43
CA ILE A 582 -26.67 2.27 17.37
C ILE A 582 -26.87 1.92 15.89
N TYR A 583 -26.19 0.90 15.36
CA TYR A 583 -26.19 0.65 13.92
C TYR A 583 -26.90 -0.64 13.49
N GLN A 584 -26.44 -1.79 13.99
CA GLN A 584 -26.87 -3.10 13.43
C GLN A 584 -28.37 -3.36 13.61
N LEU A 585 -28.95 -3.04 14.76
CA LEU A 585 -30.38 -3.22 15.00
C LEU A 585 -31.25 -2.29 14.15
N LEU A 586 -30.81 -1.05 13.91
CA LEU A 586 -31.58 -0.06 13.16
C LEU A 586 -31.54 -0.33 11.64
N GLU A 587 -30.39 -0.78 11.11
CA GLU A 587 -30.29 -1.14 9.69
C GLU A 587 -31.14 -2.36 9.34
N CYS A 588 -31.22 -3.38 10.20
CA CYS A 588 -32.15 -4.52 10.01
C CYS A 588 -33.61 -4.06 9.93
N LYS A 589 -34.05 -3.15 10.82
CA LYS A 589 -35.40 -2.59 10.78
C LYS A 589 -35.65 -1.77 9.51
N ARG A 590 -34.65 -1.01 9.08
CA ARG A 590 -34.70 -0.17 7.87
C ARG A 590 -34.75 -0.99 6.60
N GLU A 591 -33.98 -2.05 6.51
CA GLU A 591 -34.02 -2.99 5.40
C GLU A 591 -35.38 -3.67 5.28
N ARG A 592 -35.95 -4.12 6.41
CA ARG A 592 -37.32 -4.66 6.44
C ARG A 592 -38.36 -3.64 5.99
N SER A 593 -38.28 -2.39 6.44
CA SER A 593 -39.20 -1.32 6.03
C SER A 593 -39.09 -1.02 4.53
N ARG A 594 -37.87 -0.90 4.00
CA ARG A 594 -37.63 -0.71 2.55
C ARG A 594 -38.16 -1.87 1.72
N HIS A 595 -37.96 -3.10 2.18
CA HIS A 595 -38.47 -4.29 1.51
C HIS A 595 -40.00 -4.28 1.43
N LEU A 596 -40.69 -3.97 2.55
CA LEU A 596 -42.16 -3.86 2.58
C LEU A 596 -42.68 -2.71 1.69
N ALA A 597 -41.99 -1.57 1.66
CA ALA A 597 -42.34 -0.45 0.77
C ALA A 597 -42.20 -0.85 -0.71
N ALA A 598 -41.11 -1.53 -1.07
CA ALA A 598 -40.90 -2.05 -2.42
C ALA A 598 -41.99 -3.06 -2.82
N LEU A 599 -42.33 -4.02 -1.94
CA LEU A 599 -43.43 -4.97 -2.18
C LEU A 599 -44.78 -4.26 -2.37
N THR A 600 -45.03 -3.21 -1.59
CA THR A 600 -46.26 -2.42 -1.69
C THR A 600 -46.36 -1.71 -3.03
N LEU A 601 -45.28 -1.03 -3.46
CA LEU A 601 -45.20 -0.39 -4.77
C LEU A 601 -45.40 -1.42 -5.89
N GLN A 602 -44.68 -2.54 -5.85
CA GLN A 602 -44.82 -3.61 -6.83
C GLN A 602 -46.26 -4.12 -6.92
N ARG A 603 -46.94 -4.33 -5.78
CA ARG A 603 -48.34 -4.76 -5.74
C ARG A 603 -49.27 -3.75 -6.41
N TYR A 604 -49.17 -2.47 -6.08
CA TYR A 604 -50.01 -1.42 -6.67
C TYR A 604 -49.73 -1.22 -8.16
N THR A 605 -48.46 -1.24 -8.56
CA THR A 605 -48.06 -1.11 -9.97
C THR A 605 -48.58 -2.29 -10.80
N ARG A 606 -48.44 -3.53 -10.31
CA ARG A 606 -48.99 -4.72 -10.98
C ARG A 606 -50.51 -4.64 -11.11
N MET A 607 -51.21 -4.28 -10.01
CA MET A 607 -52.66 -4.08 -10.02
C MET A 607 -53.09 -3.01 -11.04
N PHE A 608 -52.38 -1.88 -11.08
CA PHE A 608 -52.65 -0.80 -12.03
C PHE A 608 -52.56 -1.28 -13.48
N PHE A 609 -51.50 -1.98 -13.86
CA PHE A 609 -51.33 -2.50 -15.22
C PHE A 609 -52.42 -3.52 -15.59
N VAL A 610 -52.77 -4.44 -14.69
CA VAL A 610 -53.84 -5.42 -14.91
C VAL A 610 -55.19 -4.72 -15.06
N ARG A 611 -55.52 -3.75 -14.19
CA ARG A 611 -56.77 -3.01 -14.25
C ARG A 611 -56.89 -2.17 -15.52
N LYS A 612 -55.79 -1.56 -15.96
CA LYS A 612 -55.73 -0.82 -17.23
C LYS A 612 -56.02 -1.75 -18.42
N ARG A 613 -55.31 -2.89 -18.51
CA ARG A 613 -55.51 -3.90 -19.57
C ARG A 613 -56.94 -4.44 -19.57
N TYR A 614 -57.51 -4.74 -18.41
CA TYR A 614 -58.89 -5.22 -18.29
C TYR A 614 -59.91 -4.18 -18.77
N LYS A 615 -59.75 -2.91 -18.37
CA LYS A 615 -60.62 -1.81 -18.83
C LYS A 615 -60.54 -1.64 -20.35
N GLU A 616 -59.34 -1.66 -20.93
CA GLU A 616 -59.13 -1.58 -22.38
C GLU A 616 -59.77 -2.76 -23.11
N PHE A 617 -59.56 -3.99 -22.63
CA PHE A 617 -60.16 -5.20 -23.19
C PHE A 617 -61.70 -5.17 -23.12
N ARG A 618 -62.26 -4.83 -21.95
CA ARG A 618 -63.71 -4.71 -21.75
C ARG A 618 -64.33 -3.68 -22.70
N ASN A 619 -63.69 -2.51 -22.86
CA ASN A 619 -64.17 -1.49 -23.78
C ASN A 619 -64.15 -1.95 -25.25
N LYS A 620 -63.12 -2.70 -25.67
CA LYS A 620 -63.07 -3.31 -27.01
C LYS A 620 -64.19 -4.34 -27.19
N MET A 621 -64.42 -5.20 -26.21
CA MET A 621 -65.50 -6.21 -26.26
C MET A 621 -66.89 -5.58 -26.31
N ILE A 622 -67.16 -4.54 -25.51
CA ILE A 622 -68.45 -3.82 -25.53
C ILE A 622 -68.70 -3.21 -26.93
N ARG A 623 -67.67 -2.58 -27.53
CA ARG A 623 -67.78 -2.03 -28.90
C ARG A 623 -68.05 -3.11 -29.94
N LEU A 624 -67.39 -4.27 -29.82
CA LEU A 624 -67.62 -5.41 -30.70
C LEU A 624 -69.05 -5.94 -30.55
N GLN A 625 -69.51 -6.16 -29.32
CA GLN A 625 -70.87 -6.60 -29.02
C GLN A 625 -71.92 -5.63 -29.57
N ALA A 626 -71.73 -4.31 -29.41
CA ALA A 626 -72.60 -3.30 -29.97
C ALA A 626 -72.65 -3.36 -31.51
N ARG A 627 -71.49 -3.57 -32.17
CA ARG A 627 -71.41 -3.70 -33.64
C ARG A 627 -72.10 -4.98 -34.13
N CYS A 628 -71.91 -6.11 -33.45
CA CYS A 628 -72.58 -7.38 -33.76
C CYS A 628 -74.10 -7.27 -33.58
N ARG A 629 -74.58 -6.71 -32.46
CA ARG A 629 -76.01 -6.45 -32.23
C ARG A 629 -76.60 -5.55 -33.32
N GLY A 630 -75.89 -4.48 -33.69
CA GLY A 630 -76.30 -3.60 -34.78
C GLY A 630 -76.30 -4.28 -36.15
N TYR A 631 -75.36 -5.20 -36.42
CA TYR A 631 -75.35 -5.99 -37.65
C TYR A 631 -76.54 -6.94 -37.72
N LEU A 632 -76.79 -7.72 -36.66
CA LEU A 632 -77.93 -8.65 -36.59
C LEU A 632 -79.26 -7.91 -36.75
N ALA A 633 -79.43 -6.75 -36.10
CA ALA A 633 -80.64 -5.94 -36.27
C ALA A 633 -80.83 -5.47 -37.72
N ARG A 634 -79.75 -5.05 -38.41
CA ARG A 634 -79.79 -4.69 -39.84
C ARG A 634 -80.09 -5.87 -40.75
N GLU A 635 -79.59 -7.06 -40.42
CA GLU A 635 -79.87 -8.29 -41.17
C GLU A 635 -81.34 -8.72 -41.04
N VAL A 636 -81.90 -8.58 -39.84
CA VAL A 636 -83.33 -8.82 -39.60
C VAL A 636 -84.20 -7.82 -40.35
N LEU A 637 -83.78 -6.55 -40.46
CA LEU A 637 -84.47 -5.51 -41.24
C LEU A 637 -84.30 -5.65 -42.76
N SER A 638 -83.20 -6.19 -43.25
CA SER A 638 -82.99 -6.39 -44.68
C SER A 638 -83.77 -7.57 -45.26
N ARG A 639 -84.12 -8.57 -44.44
CA ARG A 639 -85.01 -9.68 -44.82
C ARG A 639 -86.40 -9.23 -45.30
N PRO A 640 -87.17 -8.40 -44.57
CA PRO A 640 -88.45 -7.89 -45.03
C PRO A 640 -88.29 -6.91 -46.19
N VAL A 641 -87.21 -6.14 -46.31
CA VAL A 641 -86.99 -5.26 -47.49
C VAL A 641 -86.73 -6.07 -48.75
N PHE A 642 -86.05 -7.21 -48.66
CA PHE A 642 -85.88 -8.14 -49.79
C PHE A 642 -87.21 -8.79 -50.17
N VAL A 643 -87.97 -9.29 -49.20
CA VAL A 643 -89.31 -9.86 -49.42
C VAL A 643 -90.29 -8.82 -49.99
N MET A 644 -90.25 -7.57 -49.50
CA MET A 644 -91.11 -6.49 -49.97
C MET A 644 -90.70 -5.99 -51.35
N ARG A 645 -89.41 -5.96 -51.70
CA ARG A 645 -88.94 -5.74 -53.09
C ARG A 645 -89.34 -6.89 -54.03
N SER A 646 -89.34 -8.12 -53.56
CA SER A 646 -89.82 -9.29 -54.32
C SER A 646 -91.33 -9.22 -54.54
N LEU A 647 -92.10 -8.84 -53.51
CA LEU A 647 -93.56 -8.67 -53.58
C LEU A 647 -93.96 -7.45 -54.42
N LEU A 648 -93.23 -6.33 -54.36
CA LEU A 648 -93.42 -5.19 -55.27
C LEU A 648 -93.08 -5.57 -56.72
N ARG A 649 -92.02 -6.34 -56.97
CA ARG A 649 -91.75 -6.89 -58.32
C ARG A 649 -92.83 -7.88 -58.77
N TRP A 650 -93.43 -8.62 -57.85
CA TRP A 650 -94.52 -9.55 -58.14
C TRP A 650 -95.83 -8.80 -58.44
N SER A 651 -96.17 -7.77 -57.66
CA SER A 651 -97.33 -6.88 -57.85
C SER A 651 -97.23 -6.01 -59.12
N ILE A 652 -96.02 -5.60 -59.52
CA ILE A 652 -95.82 -4.92 -60.82
C ILE A 652 -95.95 -5.92 -62.00
N ARG A 653 -95.65 -7.22 -61.78
CA ARG A 653 -95.79 -8.26 -62.81
C ARG A 653 -97.21 -8.80 -62.98
N PHE A 654 -97.98 -8.80 -61.90
CA PHE A 654 -99.37 -9.24 -61.88
C PHE A 654 -100.22 -8.05 -61.45
N GLY A 655 -100.56 -7.23 -62.46
CA GLY A 655 -101.39 -6.05 -62.28
C GLY A 655 -102.78 -6.43 -61.79
N GLU A 656 -103.02 -6.20 -60.50
CA GLU A 656 -104.37 -6.09 -59.96
C GLU A 656 -104.50 -4.74 -59.26
N THR A 657 -105.16 -3.83 -59.96
CA THR A 657 -105.75 -2.60 -59.48
C THR A 657 -106.98 -2.96 -58.66
N SER A 658 -106.83 -2.98 -57.33
CA SER A 658 -107.97 -2.99 -56.42
C SER A 658 -107.65 -2.14 -55.21
N ILE A 659 -108.14 -0.90 -55.29
CA ILE A 659 -108.23 0.06 -54.20
C ILE A 659 -109.18 -0.55 -53.17
N LEU A 660 -108.63 -1.14 -52.11
CA LEU A 660 -109.38 -1.53 -50.92
C LEU A 660 -109.34 -0.38 -49.92
N THR A 661 -110.44 0.35 -49.88
CA THR A 661 -110.75 1.39 -48.91
C THR A 661 -110.81 0.83 -47.49
N MET A 662 -110.06 1.46 -46.60
CA MET A 662 -110.15 1.33 -45.14
C MET A 662 -111.55 1.71 -44.61
N PRO A 663 -112.04 1.07 -43.53
CA PRO A 663 -112.80 1.76 -42.51
C PRO A 663 -111.85 2.20 -41.38
N ARG A 664 -111.73 3.52 -41.23
CA ARG A 664 -111.22 4.17 -40.03
C ARG A 664 -112.33 4.18 -38.98
N GLU A 665 -112.17 3.45 -37.88
CA GLU A 665 -112.75 3.86 -36.61
C GLU A 665 -111.76 3.60 -35.46
N ALA A 666 -111.40 4.73 -34.84
CA ALA A 666 -111.07 4.98 -33.44
C ALA A 666 -110.15 4.02 -32.66
N GLY A 667 -109.07 4.59 -32.11
CA GLY A 667 -108.63 4.23 -30.77
C GLY A 667 -107.12 4.15 -30.59
N CYS A 668 -106.51 5.28 -30.25
CA CYS A 668 -105.17 5.35 -29.68
C CYS A 668 -104.96 4.40 -28.48
N CYS A 669 -103.68 4.12 -28.23
CA CYS A 669 -103.06 3.60 -27.00
C CYS A 669 -103.02 2.08 -26.82
N CYS A 670 -101.89 1.49 -27.21
CA CYS A 670 -101.05 0.65 -26.33
C CYS A 670 -99.85 0.11 -27.12
N TRP A 671 -98.86 0.97 -27.35
CA TRP A 671 -97.47 0.51 -27.50
C TRP A 671 -96.95 0.30 -26.08
N ASP A 672 -97.18 -0.89 -25.54
CA ASP A 672 -96.30 -1.57 -24.59
C ASP A 672 -97.00 -2.85 -24.11
N VAL A 673 -96.19 -3.88 -23.89
CA VAL A 673 -96.57 -5.20 -23.33
C VAL A 673 -97.18 -6.20 -24.33
N CYS A 674 -96.33 -6.75 -25.22
CA CYS A 674 -96.40 -8.17 -25.62
C CYS A 674 -95.18 -8.58 -26.48
N ALA A 675 -94.00 -8.66 -25.86
CA ALA A 675 -92.86 -9.42 -26.41
C ALA A 675 -91.90 -9.86 -25.29
N ALA A 676 -92.45 -10.25 -24.13
CA ALA A 676 -91.71 -10.89 -23.06
C ALA A 676 -92.20 -12.34 -22.94
N SER A 677 -91.79 -13.20 -23.88
CA SER A 677 -91.80 -14.67 -23.76
C SER A 677 -91.36 -15.23 -25.10
N LEU A 678 -90.08 -15.60 -25.20
CA LEU A 678 -89.44 -16.54 -26.15
C LEU A 678 -88.05 -16.00 -26.50
N LEU A 679 -87.03 -16.49 -25.77
CA LEU A 679 -85.65 -16.75 -26.21
C LEU A 679 -84.74 -16.88 -24.97
N LEU A 680 -84.95 -17.96 -24.21
CA LEU A 680 -83.87 -18.62 -23.48
C LEU A 680 -83.39 -19.77 -24.36
N PRO A 681 -82.07 -19.88 -24.60
CA PRO A 681 -81.44 -21.11 -24.16
C PRO A 681 -80.12 -20.89 -23.41
N LYS A 682 -80.06 -21.56 -22.25
CA LYS A 682 -78.93 -22.26 -21.62
C LYS A 682 -77.55 -22.08 -22.28
N TRP A 683 -76.64 -21.41 -21.57
CA TRP A 683 -75.19 -21.65 -21.64
C TRP A 683 -74.66 -21.77 -20.21
N THR A 684 -74.88 -22.94 -19.61
CA THR A 684 -74.09 -23.48 -18.50
C THR A 684 -73.13 -24.51 -19.07
N ASN A 685 -71.89 -24.51 -18.56
CA ASN A 685 -70.73 -25.35 -18.92
C ASN A 685 -69.84 -24.82 -20.05
N ILE A 686 -68.76 -24.14 -19.66
CA ILE A 686 -67.36 -24.57 -19.92
C ILE A 686 -66.54 -24.01 -18.75
N CYS A 687 -66.48 -24.79 -17.66
CA CYS A 687 -65.40 -24.74 -16.71
C CYS A 687 -64.49 -25.91 -17.08
N SER A 688 -63.43 -25.65 -17.85
CA SER A 688 -62.34 -26.61 -18.02
C SER A 688 -61.03 -25.84 -18.13
N SER A 689 -60.26 -25.95 -17.05
CA SER A 689 -58.81 -26.14 -17.06
C SER A 689 -58.02 -25.44 -18.16
N ARG A 690 -57.28 -24.39 -17.78
CA ARG A 690 -55.91 -24.19 -18.26
C ARG A 690 -55.13 -23.37 -17.24
N ARG A 691 -54.42 -24.11 -16.38
CA ARG A 691 -53.21 -23.64 -15.71
C ARG A 691 -52.25 -23.16 -16.79
N PHE A 692 -51.93 -21.87 -16.80
CA PHE A 692 -50.71 -21.41 -17.46
C PHE A 692 -49.61 -21.41 -16.41
N HIS A 693 -48.76 -22.43 -16.47
CA HIS A 693 -47.42 -22.39 -15.89
C HIS A 693 -46.62 -21.32 -16.64
N ILE A 694 -46.05 -20.39 -15.88
CA ILE A 694 -44.98 -19.52 -16.33
C ILE A 694 -43.69 -20.18 -15.83
N TYR A 695 -42.83 -20.59 -16.75
CA TYR A 695 -41.39 -20.70 -16.52
C TYR A 695 -40.76 -19.33 -16.74
#